data_AF-A0A2R6GEU0-F1
#
_entry.id   AF-A0A2R6GEU0-F1
#
_cell.length_a   1.000
_cell.length_b   1.000
_cell.length_c   1.000
_cell.angle_alpha   90.00
_cell.angle_beta   90.00
_cell.angle_gamma   90.00
#
_symmetry.space_group_name_H-M   'P 1'
#
loop_
_entity.id
_entity.type
_entity.pdbx_description
1 polymer ?
#
loop_
_entity_poly.entity_id
_entity_poly.type
_entity_poly.pdbx_seq_one_letter_code
_entity_poly.pdbx_strand_id
1 'polypeptide(L)'
;MVRIRAAAQFLVAFFVLAGAVGPGVVVADGERSPVNSVETSPSLYGPRADVAAPTDTSVGDHQVVPRLGQTGHGNSTTASEAVAPSANASGPADAAAAEVGVRERIVLRRDDERGYFRVTYEYDLSEGVKGLNLTVPFEYQFVEAEDFRKVGPSKVRWTDGANTSTPSVTFRVIADVGDDDGRFSFVDAGDWAIVRSPERSLNWTSVGRAVDLESTTEVAGEGVAGGGMAYLGPHETYVARAEDETIRLVVPEAADLADPPGKIVDALARASDELDVGATSEEVTIIAAPTGSPDWVTWAALGVQRGPSAAWVRDDASLTAVDSTWFHEYVHTRQDFRTGTDFEAEWLVEAQAEYYASVLSLEAGYASSREFRSNLEVGRHPSFEDVVLTDRTTWRGTPANYLKGALVVGRLDYELRAGTDGGVTFEDVFRGMNAHQGRIDHETFVRLVRKVGGDDVATAADRYADTDATPTLWSQQAHESAFGSTASPVVYEQPTGGSFGVESVFRTASLAGDPLVATGENVTAAVTVRNTASYNATYQVALVVDGKQVASAWGVLGPGERRTVTLSHAFDETGRYELRLGDATTTVTVREPATPSVTGLSLNASSVRPGDPVTATATVTNDADVPGERVVEFVVDGRVVASERVRLAPGESTTVRATVRRSETGTVTVSAGEATAQLRVTELTPTPTESTSGVDSPGFTAVGGGLAVLAAMALAARRRSVTQG
;
A
#
# COMPACT_ATOMS: atom_id res chain seq x y z
N MET A 1 22.76 -71.85 -21.40
CA MET A 1 22.02 -72.81 -22.25
C MET A 1 20.79 -72.11 -22.80
N VAL A 2 20.69 -72.03 -24.13
CA VAL A 2 19.49 -71.87 -25.01
C VAL A 2 18.52 -70.71 -24.68
N ARG A 3 18.60 -69.50 -25.27
CA ARG A 3 18.33 -69.00 -26.67
C ARG A 3 16.94 -69.36 -27.21
N ILE A 4 16.12 -68.39 -27.68
CA ILE A 4 15.98 -67.87 -29.08
C ILE A 4 14.99 -66.66 -29.02
N ARG A 5 15.34 -65.39 -29.35
CA ARG A 5 15.38 -64.64 -30.65
C ARG A 5 13.98 -64.33 -31.26
N ALA A 6 13.65 -63.18 -31.88
CA ALA A 6 14.40 -62.17 -32.66
C ALA A 6 13.61 -60.81 -32.74
N ALA A 7 14.23 -59.62 -32.69
CA ALA A 7 14.74 -58.72 -33.78
C ALA A 7 13.69 -57.70 -34.30
N ALA A 8 13.97 -56.43 -34.64
CA ALA A 8 15.21 -55.78 -35.11
C ALA A 8 15.29 -54.26 -34.81
N GLN A 9 16.53 -53.75 -34.82
CA GLN A 9 16.99 -52.36 -34.69
C GLN A 9 17.04 -51.62 -36.04
N PHE A 10 17.17 -50.28 -36.02
CA PHE A 10 18.16 -49.58 -36.85
C PHE A 10 18.77 -48.38 -36.12
N LEU A 11 20.06 -48.17 -36.39
CA LEU A 11 21.01 -47.24 -35.79
C LEU A 11 21.73 -46.55 -36.95
N VAL A 12 22.01 -45.24 -36.89
CA VAL A 12 23.03 -44.60 -37.74
C VAL A 12 23.84 -43.62 -36.90
N ALA A 13 25.16 -43.72 -37.07
CA ALA A 13 26.21 -43.08 -36.29
C ALA A 13 26.96 -41.98 -37.07
N PHE A 14 27.73 -41.22 -36.30
CA PHE A 14 28.73 -40.19 -36.61
C PHE A 14 29.74 -40.49 -37.75
N PHE A 15 30.29 -39.40 -38.32
CA PHE A 15 31.63 -39.36 -38.93
C PHE A 15 32.39 -38.10 -38.47
N VAL A 16 33.68 -38.27 -38.15
CA VAL A 16 34.71 -37.26 -37.85
C VAL A 16 35.86 -37.45 -38.85
N LEU A 17 36.46 -36.35 -39.34
CA LEU A 17 37.88 -36.23 -39.77
C LEU A 17 38.20 -34.71 -39.89
N ALA A 18 38.95 -34.08 -38.98
CA ALA A 18 40.42 -33.94 -38.87
C ALA A 18 41.09 -32.96 -39.87
N GLY A 19 41.83 -31.97 -39.34
CA GLY A 19 42.79 -31.12 -40.07
C GLY A 19 43.34 -29.96 -39.24
N ALA A 20 44.60 -30.04 -38.83
CA ALA A 20 45.32 -29.18 -37.88
C ALA A 20 46.00 -27.94 -38.50
N VAL A 21 46.51 -27.04 -37.64
CA VAL A 21 47.84 -26.34 -37.63
C VAL A 21 47.74 -24.91 -37.03
N GLY A 22 48.47 -24.63 -35.93
CA GLY A 22 48.71 -23.28 -35.35
C GLY A 22 49.98 -22.60 -35.95
N PRO A 23 50.75 -21.72 -35.27
CA PRO A 23 50.54 -20.97 -34.02
C PRO A 23 51.03 -19.47 -34.05
N GLY A 24 50.89 -18.75 -32.91
CA GLY A 24 51.72 -17.58 -32.50
C GLY A 24 51.21 -16.18 -32.93
N VAL A 25 51.40 -15.04 -32.22
CA VAL A 25 52.36 -14.58 -31.19
C VAL A 25 51.81 -13.26 -30.54
N VAL A 26 51.94 -13.15 -29.21
CA VAL A 26 52.36 -12.03 -28.30
C VAL A 26 52.07 -10.55 -28.68
N VAL A 27 51.59 -9.74 -27.70
CA VAL A 27 52.28 -8.57 -27.04
C VAL A 27 51.41 -7.99 -25.91
N ALA A 28 52.09 -7.58 -24.83
CA ALA A 28 51.59 -7.05 -23.56
C ALA A 28 51.77 -5.52 -23.42
N ASP A 29 51.43 -5.02 -22.23
CA ASP A 29 51.71 -3.70 -21.60
C ASP A 29 50.76 -2.54 -21.95
N GLY A 30 50.32 -1.67 -21.03
CA GLY A 30 50.60 -1.51 -19.61
C GLY A 30 50.02 -0.19 -19.05
N GLU A 31 49.91 -0.14 -17.71
CA GLU A 31 49.98 1.04 -16.80
C GLU A 31 48.80 2.04 -16.56
N ARG A 32 48.33 1.99 -15.29
CA ARG A 32 48.21 3.06 -14.24
C ARG A 32 47.15 4.21 -14.31
N SER A 33 46.19 4.09 -13.36
CA SER A 33 45.47 5.05 -12.44
C SER A 33 45.76 6.57 -12.48
N PRO A 34 44.90 7.52 -11.99
CA PRO A 34 43.95 7.40 -10.85
C PRO A 34 42.58 8.17 -10.90
N VAL A 35 41.68 7.79 -9.97
CA VAL A 35 40.66 8.54 -9.20
C VAL A 35 40.04 9.83 -9.77
N ASN A 36 38.70 9.83 -9.92
CA ASN A 36 37.83 10.93 -9.49
C ASN A 36 36.49 10.36 -9.00
N SER A 37 36.29 10.40 -7.69
CA SER A 37 35.05 10.03 -7.01
C SER A 37 34.04 11.16 -7.21
N VAL A 38 32.98 10.90 -8.00
CA VAL A 38 31.76 11.71 -7.98
C VAL A 38 30.74 10.89 -7.21
N GLU A 39 30.26 11.44 -6.09
CA GLU A 39 29.16 10.88 -5.30
C GLU A 39 27.90 10.77 -6.18
N THR A 40 27.63 9.57 -6.65
CA THR A 40 26.30 9.17 -7.12
C THR A 40 25.48 8.74 -5.91
N SER A 41 24.40 9.48 -5.64
CA SER A 41 23.32 9.08 -4.73
C SER A 41 22.84 7.66 -5.05
N PRO A 42 22.42 6.86 -4.04
CA PRO A 42 22.11 5.46 -4.25
C PRO A 42 20.86 5.28 -5.12
N SER A 43 21.05 4.55 -6.23
CA SER A 43 20.00 3.86 -6.97
C SER A 43 19.17 3.01 -6.01
N LEU A 44 17.85 3.25 -5.96
CA LEU A 44 16.88 2.42 -5.23
C LEU A 44 16.57 1.09 -5.94
N TYR A 45 17.24 0.79 -7.05
CA TYR A 45 17.26 -0.55 -7.62
C TYR A 45 18.60 -1.19 -7.31
N GLY A 46 18.62 -2.06 -6.30
CA GLY A 46 19.56 -3.17 -6.25
C GLY A 46 19.36 -4.07 -7.47
N PRO A 47 20.35 -4.90 -7.83
CA PRO A 47 20.25 -5.77 -8.99
C PRO A 47 19.12 -6.77 -8.73
N ARG A 48 17.97 -6.58 -9.38
CA ARG A 48 17.01 -7.67 -9.54
C ARG A 48 17.73 -8.75 -10.34
N ALA A 49 17.82 -9.94 -9.73
CA ALA A 49 18.04 -11.16 -10.47
C ALA A 49 17.04 -11.17 -11.63
N ASP A 50 17.52 -11.60 -12.79
CA ASP A 50 16.76 -11.76 -14.02
C ASP A 50 15.32 -12.19 -13.69
N VAL A 51 14.36 -11.32 -13.99
CA VAL A 51 12.97 -11.76 -14.15
C VAL A 51 13.00 -12.63 -15.40
N ALA A 52 13.31 -13.90 -15.21
CA ALA A 52 12.87 -14.92 -16.13
C ALA A 52 11.35 -14.86 -16.09
N ALA A 53 10.76 -14.30 -17.16
CA ALA A 53 9.39 -14.61 -17.50
C ALA A 53 9.25 -16.14 -17.45
N PRO A 54 8.14 -16.70 -16.94
CA PRO A 54 7.88 -18.11 -17.09
C PRO A 54 8.07 -18.46 -18.57
N THR A 55 8.98 -19.40 -18.83
CA THR A 55 9.13 -20.01 -20.14
C THR A 55 7.85 -20.77 -20.43
N ASP A 56 6.94 -20.08 -21.11
CA ASP A 56 5.61 -20.56 -21.40
C ASP A 56 5.63 -21.70 -22.45
N THR A 57 5.67 -22.93 -21.94
CA THR A 57 4.97 -24.08 -22.52
C THR A 57 3.73 -24.49 -21.71
N SER A 58 3.31 -23.69 -20.73
CA SER A 58 2.10 -23.92 -19.92
C SER A 58 1.40 -22.62 -19.51
N VAL A 59 0.81 -21.93 -20.46
CA VAL A 59 -0.38 -21.11 -20.20
C VAL A 59 -1.39 -22.03 -19.52
N GLY A 60 -2.01 -21.54 -18.44
CA GLY A 60 -3.17 -22.18 -17.85
C GLY A 60 -4.12 -22.65 -18.95
N ASP A 61 -4.48 -23.93 -18.87
CA ASP A 61 -5.32 -24.60 -19.84
C ASP A 61 -6.74 -23.99 -19.79
N HIS A 62 -6.93 -22.81 -20.39
CA HIS A 62 -8.23 -22.37 -20.89
C HIS A 62 -8.51 -23.21 -22.14
N GLN A 63 -8.88 -24.49 -21.96
CA GLN A 63 -9.39 -25.30 -23.05
C GLN A 63 -10.71 -24.70 -23.53
N VAL A 64 -10.62 -23.92 -24.62
CA VAL A 64 -11.75 -23.73 -25.52
C VAL A 64 -11.93 -25.01 -26.32
N VAL A 65 -12.82 -25.88 -25.83
CA VAL A 65 -13.30 -27.04 -26.58
C VAL A 65 -14.08 -26.54 -27.81
N PRO A 66 -13.78 -26.99 -29.05
CA PRO A 66 -14.60 -26.66 -30.20
C PRO A 66 -15.91 -27.47 -30.15
N ARG A 67 -17.05 -26.79 -30.05
CA ARG A 67 -18.37 -27.40 -30.33
C ARG A 67 -18.91 -26.87 -31.65
N LEU A 68 -19.06 -27.78 -32.61
CA LEU A 68 -19.80 -27.61 -33.86
C LEU A 68 -21.24 -27.18 -33.56
N GLY A 69 -21.71 -26.17 -34.31
CA GLY A 69 -22.84 -25.33 -33.93
C GLY A 69 -24.24 -25.89 -34.15
N GLN A 70 -25.23 -25.15 -33.63
CA GLN A 70 -26.55 -25.00 -34.24
C GLN A 70 -27.31 -23.78 -33.68
N THR A 71 -28.15 -23.23 -34.53
CA THR A 71 -28.89 -21.96 -34.50
C THR A 71 -30.17 -21.97 -33.66
N GLY A 72 -30.53 -20.84 -33.02
CA GLY A 72 -31.92 -20.35 -32.95
C GLY A 72 -32.56 -20.02 -31.58
N HIS A 73 -32.47 -18.74 -31.16
CA HIS A 73 -33.48 -17.86 -30.51
C HIS A 73 -34.37 -18.28 -29.31
N GLY A 74 -34.32 -17.49 -28.22
CA GLY A 74 -35.49 -17.15 -27.38
C GLY A 74 -35.29 -16.82 -25.88
N ASN A 75 -34.96 -15.54 -25.57
CA ASN A 75 -35.17 -14.70 -24.36
C ASN A 75 -35.01 -15.18 -22.87
N SER A 76 -34.39 -14.25 -22.12
CA SER A 76 -33.88 -14.20 -20.72
C SER A 76 -34.91 -14.10 -19.56
N THR A 77 -34.56 -14.52 -18.32
CA THR A 77 -34.20 -13.65 -17.17
C THR A 77 -33.58 -14.42 -15.96
N THR A 78 -32.44 -13.90 -15.46
CA THR A 78 -31.59 -14.07 -14.25
C THR A 78 -31.94 -14.98 -13.05
N ALA A 79 -31.01 -15.88 -12.67
CA ALA A 79 -30.20 -15.90 -11.41
C ALA A 79 -29.24 -17.13 -11.41
N SER A 80 -27.95 -16.91 -11.09
CA SER A 80 -26.84 -17.85 -10.75
C SER A 80 -26.81 -19.27 -11.36
N GLU A 81 -25.74 -19.63 -12.10
CA GLU A 81 -25.10 -20.95 -11.96
C GLU A 81 -23.83 -21.16 -12.79
N ALA A 82 -22.86 -21.83 -12.16
CA ALA A 82 -21.76 -22.56 -12.76
C ALA A 82 -22.22 -23.47 -13.92
N VAL A 83 -21.29 -23.93 -14.76
CA VAL A 83 -21.57 -24.87 -15.86
C VAL A 83 -22.29 -26.13 -15.33
N ALA A 84 -23.62 -26.15 -15.44
CA ALA A 84 -24.46 -27.30 -15.21
C ALA A 84 -24.58 -28.14 -16.51
N PRO A 85 -24.75 -29.48 -16.39
CA PRO A 85 -24.75 -30.41 -17.50
C PRO A 85 -26.07 -30.35 -18.29
N SER A 86 -25.99 -30.56 -19.61
CA SER A 86 -27.17 -30.50 -20.48
C SER A 86 -28.19 -31.60 -20.14
N ALA A 87 -29.36 -31.23 -19.60
CA ALA A 87 -30.54 -32.09 -19.58
C ALA A 87 -31.59 -31.51 -20.55
N ASN A 88 -31.77 -32.16 -21.70
CA ASN A 88 -32.84 -31.83 -22.64
C ASN A 88 -34.13 -32.55 -22.22
N ALA A 89 -35.17 -31.80 -21.82
CA ALA A 89 -36.55 -32.27 -21.75
C ALA A 89 -37.46 -31.33 -22.57
N SER A 90 -38.34 -31.88 -23.41
CA SER A 90 -39.21 -31.13 -24.33
C SER A 90 -40.68 -31.20 -23.90
N GLY A 91 -41.37 -30.04 -23.87
CA GLY A 91 -42.85 -29.94 -23.94
C GLY A 91 -43.54 -29.09 -22.84
N PRO A 92 -44.48 -28.17 -23.16
CA PRO A 92 -44.88 -27.07 -22.27
C PRO A 92 -46.13 -27.38 -21.41
N ALA A 93 -46.11 -26.95 -20.13
CA ALA A 93 -47.29 -26.64 -19.31
C ALA A 93 -46.87 -25.95 -17.98
N ASP A 94 -47.52 -24.82 -17.66
CA ASP A 94 -47.55 -24.08 -16.38
C ASP A 94 -46.34 -24.14 -15.43
N ALA A 95 -45.73 -22.97 -15.23
CA ALA A 95 -44.60 -22.74 -14.32
C ALA A 95 -45.01 -22.80 -12.83
N ALA A 96 -45.29 -23.99 -12.33
CA ALA A 96 -44.88 -24.33 -10.96
C ALA A 96 -43.36 -24.58 -10.97
N ALA A 97 -42.63 -24.23 -9.91
CA ALA A 97 -41.20 -24.58 -9.80
C ALA A 97 -41.01 -26.08 -10.14
N ALA A 98 -40.02 -26.40 -10.98
CA ALA A 98 -39.71 -27.79 -11.25
C ALA A 98 -39.22 -28.44 -9.94
N GLU A 99 -39.62 -29.70 -9.73
CA GLU A 99 -39.26 -30.41 -8.51
C GLU A 99 -37.80 -30.85 -8.63
N VAL A 100 -36.99 -30.60 -7.60
CA VAL A 100 -35.62 -31.12 -7.55
C VAL A 100 -35.68 -32.64 -7.46
N GLY A 101 -35.31 -33.30 -8.55
CA GLY A 101 -35.42 -34.76 -8.67
C GLY A 101 -34.08 -35.48 -8.71
N VAL A 102 -32.99 -34.74 -8.89
CA VAL A 102 -31.61 -35.23 -8.79
C VAL A 102 -30.85 -34.32 -7.83
N ARG A 103 -30.47 -34.83 -6.65
CA ARG A 103 -29.50 -34.15 -5.79
C ARG A 103 -28.14 -34.81 -5.94
N GLU A 104 -27.12 -34.04 -6.27
CA GLU A 104 -25.74 -34.48 -6.39
C GLU A 104 -24.90 -33.89 -5.25
N ARG A 105 -24.15 -34.75 -4.57
CA ARG A 105 -23.16 -34.36 -3.58
C ARG A 105 -21.78 -34.85 -4.03
N ILE A 106 -20.86 -33.91 -4.17
CA ILE A 106 -19.50 -34.15 -4.63
C ILE A 106 -18.59 -34.05 -3.42
N VAL A 107 -18.04 -35.17 -2.98
CA VAL A 107 -17.20 -35.23 -1.80
C VAL A 107 -15.74 -35.36 -2.23
N LEU A 108 -14.95 -34.34 -1.91
CA LEU A 108 -13.52 -34.28 -2.18
C LEU A 108 -12.73 -34.72 -0.97
N ARG A 109 -11.67 -35.51 -1.16
CA ARG A 109 -10.72 -35.86 -0.09
C ARG A 109 -9.33 -36.12 -0.64
N ARG A 110 -8.30 -35.94 0.20
CA ARG A 110 -6.93 -36.35 -0.14
C ARG A 110 -6.89 -37.86 -0.41
N ASP A 111 -6.07 -38.26 -1.37
CA ASP A 111 -5.73 -39.67 -1.58
C ASP A 111 -4.58 -40.07 -0.64
N ASP A 112 -4.41 -41.37 -0.40
CA ASP A 112 -3.28 -41.90 0.36
C ASP A 112 -1.98 -41.81 -0.46
N GLU A 113 -2.09 -41.75 -1.78
CA GLU A 113 -0.99 -41.56 -2.72
C GLU A 113 -0.85 -40.08 -3.11
N ARG A 114 0.33 -39.50 -2.86
CA ARG A 114 0.63 -38.10 -3.21
C ARG A 114 0.42 -37.85 -4.70
N GLY A 115 -0.09 -36.67 -5.02
CA GLY A 115 -0.32 -36.20 -6.39
C GLY A 115 -1.70 -36.56 -6.91
N TYR A 116 -2.55 -37.12 -6.05
CA TYR A 116 -3.92 -37.47 -6.35
C TYR A 116 -4.87 -37.03 -5.25
N PHE A 117 -6.12 -36.77 -5.63
CA PHE A 117 -7.24 -36.65 -4.71
C PHE A 117 -8.37 -37.57 -5.16
N ARG A 118 -9.31 -37.89 -4.25
CA ARG A 118 -10.51 -38.64 -4.59
C ARG A 118 -11.71 -37.72 -4.67
N VAL A 119 -12.53 -37.96 -5.68
CA VAL A 119 -13.87 -37.41 -5.81
C VAL A 119 -14.87 -38.54 -5.69
N THR A 120 -15.85 -38.37 -4.81
CA THR A 120 -17.01 -39.26 -4.69
C THR A 120 -18.24 -38.50 -5.14
N TYR A 121 -18.91 -39.02 -6.16
CA TYR A 121 -20.21 -38.51 -6.61
C TYR A 121 -21.29 -39.34 -5.97
N GLU A 122 -22.10 -38.72 -5.12
CA GLU A 122 -23.24 -39.32 -4.46
C GLU A 122 -24.51 -38.67 -4.96
N TYR A 123 -25.56 -39.47 -5.16
CA TYR A 123 -26.83 -38.98 -5.63
C TYR A 123 -27.94 -39.31 -4.65
N ASP A 124 -28.98 -38.47 -4.61
CA ASP A 124 -30.29 -38.79 -4.07
C ASP A 124 -31.34 -38.52 -5.16
N LEU A 125 -31.93 -39.61 -5.66
CA LEU A 125 -32.78 -39.62 -6.84
C LEU A 125 -34.25 -39.79 -6.44
N SER A 126 -35.09 -38.86 -6.89
CA SER A 126 -36.55 -38.98 -6.73
C SER A 126 -37.12 -40.19 -7.48
N GLU A 127 -38.29 -40.68 -7.06
CA GLU A 127 -38.97 -41.83 -7.68
C GLU A 127 -39.22 -41.66 -9.19
N GLY A 128 -39.33 -40.41 -9.66
CA GLY A 128 -39.53 -40.06 -11.06
C GLY A 128 -38.32 -40.34 -11.95
N VAL A 129 -37.10 -40.38 -11.40
CA VAL A 129 -35.86 -40.61 -12.16
C VAL A 129 -35.67 -42.11 -12.41
N LYS A 130 -35.45 -42.48 -13.67
CA LYS A 130 -35.33 -43.87 -14.14
C LYS A 130 -33.96 -44.28 -14.63
N GLY A 131 -33.10 -43.30 -14.88
CA GLY A 131 -31.75 -43.55 -15.35
C GLY A 131 -30.89 -42.32 -15.18
N LEU A 132 -29.62 -42.56 -14.89
CA LEU A 132 -28.60 -41.53 -14.71
C LEU A 132 -27.31 -42.00 -15.38
N ASN A 133 -26.69 -41.13 -16.18
CA ASN A 133 -25.40 -41.38 -16.82
C ASN A 133 -24.43 -40.30 -16.37
N LEU A 134 -23.38 -40.71 -15.68
CA LEU A 134 -22.25 -39.86 -15.33
C LEU A 134 -21.09 -40.19 -16.27
N THR A 135 -20.54 -39.14 -16.88
CA THR A 135 -19.32 -39.21 -17.70
C THR A 135 -18.29 -38.26 -17.12
N VAL A 136 -17.07 -38.73 -16.90
CA VAL A 136 -15.93 -37.96 -16.38
C VAL A 136 -14.83 -37.85 -17.46
N PRO A 137 -13.84 -36.95 -17.30
CA PRO A 137 -12.64 -36.95 -18.13
C PRO A 137 -11.95 -38.32 -18.14
N PHE A 138 -11.23 -38.63 -19.21
CA PHE A 138 -10.64 -39.96 -19.40
C PHE A 138 -9.45 -40.21 -18.45
N GLU A 139 -8.82 -39.15 -17.93
CA GLU A 139 -7.75 -39.26 -16.94
C GLU A 139 -8.22 -39.66 -15.54
N TYR A 140 -9.54 -39.68 -15.28
CA TYR A 140 -10.09 -40.07 -13.99
C TYR A 140 -10.00 -41.58 -13.82
N GLN A 141 -9.39 -42.01 -12.72
CA GLN A 141 -9.19 -43.43 -12.43
C GLN A 141 -10.35 -43.96 -11.59
N PHE A 142 -11.12 -44.90 -12.14
CA PHE A 142 -12.20 -45.55 -11.41
C PHE A 142 -11.68 -46.29 -10.17
N VAL A 143 -12.27 -46.00 -9.00
CA VAL A 143 -11.94 -46.68 -7.74
C VAL A 143 -13.01 -47.71 -7.40
N GLU A 144 -14.22 -47.25 -7.12
CA GLU A 144 -15.35 -48.09 -6.71
C GLU A 144 -16.68 -47.44 -7.07
N ALA A 145 -17.75 -48.23 -7.03
CA ALA A 145 -19.09 -47.72 -7.22
C ALA A 145 -20.13 -48.60 -6.51
N GLU A 146 -21.15 -47.96 -5.95
CA GLU A 146 -22.32 -48.59 -5.36
C GLU A 146 -23.55 -48.25 -6.21
N ASP A 147 -24.29 -49.29 -6.62
CA ASP A 147 -25.48 -49.21 -7.47
C ASP A 147 -25.32 -48.55 -8.86
N PHE A 148 -24.13 -48.05 -9.18
CA PHE A 148 -23.70 -47.75 -10.53
C PHE A 148 -23.13 -48.98 -11.24
N ARG A 149 -23.48 -49.14 -12.51
CA ARG A 149 -22.79 -50.06 -13.42
C ARG A 149 -21.76 -49.30 -14.24
N LYS A 150 -20.52 -49.78 -14.23
CA LYS A 150 -19.49 -49.29 -15.14
C LYS A 150 -19.81 -49.72 -16.56
N VAL A 151 -19.96 -48.74 -17.46
CA VAL A 151 -20.32 -48.97 -18.88
C VAL A 151 -19.23 -48.52 -19.86
N GLY A 152 -18.16 -47.92 -19.33
CA GLY A 152 -16.96 -47.54 -20.07
C GLY A 152 -15.83 -47.15 -19.12
N PRO A 153 -14.64 -46.79 -19.64
CA PRO A 153 -13.51 -46.37 -18.81
C PRO A 153 -13.82 -45.12 -17.98
N SER A 154 -14.55 -44.16 -18.54
CA SER A 154 -14.90 -42.89 -17.92
C SER A 154 -16.41 -42.66 -17.79
N LYS A 155 -17.21 -43.75 -17.81
CA LYS A 155 -18.68 -43.68 -17.81
C LYS A 155 -19.31 -44.72 -16.90
N VAL A 156 -20.21 -44.26 -16.04
CA VAL A 156 -21.06 -45.11 -15.20
C VAL A 156 -22.54 -44.80 -15.44
N ARG A 157 -23.38 -45.82 -15.20
CA ARG A 157 -24.81 -45.74 -15.41
C ARG A 157 -25.58 -46.34 -14.24
N TRP A 158 -26.57 -45.61 -13.76
CA TRP A 158 -27.60 -46.11 -12.85
C TRP A 158 -28.94 -46.22 -13.59
N THR A 159 -29.77 -47.16 -13.16
CA THR A 159 -31.14 -47.39 -13.65
C THR A 159 -32.03 -47.76 -12.47
N ASP A 160 -33.33 -47.46 -12.51
CA ASP A 160 -34.30 -47.71 -11.42
C ASP A 160 -34.43 -49.17 -10.94
N GLY A 161 -33.94 -50.13 -11.71
CA GLY A 161 -33.76 -51.52 -11.27
C GLY A 161 -32.54 -51.78 -10.39
N ALA A 162 -31.82 -50.74 -9.94
CA ALA A 162 -30.73 -50.83 -8.97
C ALA A 162 -31.27 -50.97 -7.53
N ASN A 163 -30.41 -51.32 -6.57
CA ASN A 163 -30.87 -51.66 -5.22
C ASN A 163 -31.34 -50.43 -4.42
N THR A 164 -30.82 -49.24 -4.75
CA THR A 164 -31.11 -47.99 -4.04
C THR A 164 -31.34 -46.83 -5.00
N SER A 165 -32.00 -45.77 -4.50
CA SER A 165 -32.12 -44.46 -5.14
C SER A 165 -30.95 -43.52 -4.79
N THR A 166 -29.92 -44.04 -4.10
CA THR A 166 -28.76 -43.25 -3.65
C THR A 166 -27.43 -43.82 -4.17
N PRO A 167 -27.25 -43.91 -5.50
CA PRO A 167 -26.03 -44.50 -6.05
C PRO A 167 -24.81 -43.60 -5.81
N SER A 168 -23.64 -44.22 -5.68
CA SER A 168 -22.37 -43.51 -5.44
C SER A 168 -21.23 -44.07 -6.29
N VAL A 169 -20.28 -43.21 -6.67
CA VAL A 169 -19.10 -43.63 -7.44
C VAL A 169 -17.90 -42.77 -7.09
N THR A 170 -16.76 -43.43 -6.90
CA THR A 170 -15.50 -42.78 -6.53
C THR A 170 -14.50 -42.88 -7.66
N PHE A 171 -13.87 -41.76 -7.97
CA PHE A 171 -12.73 -41.67 -8.87
C PHE A 171 -11.52 -41.07 -8.14
N ARG A 172 -10.33 -41.49 -8.57
CA ARG A 172 -9.06 -40.85 -8.24
C ARG A 172 -8.67 -39.92 -9.38
N VAL A 173 -8.26 -38.69 -9.05
CA VAL A 173 -8.00 -37.59 -9.98
C VAL A 173 -6.62 -37.02 -9.70
N ILE A 174 -5.90 -36.64 -10.74
CA ILE A 174 -4.58 -36.00 -10.62
C ILE A 174 -4.75 -34.64 -9.93
N ALA A 175 -4.07 -34.46 -8.80
CA ALA A 175 -3.99 -33.20 -8.07
C ALA A 175 -2.90 -32.30 -8.65
N ASP A 176 -1.72 -32.88 -8.90
CA ASP A 176 -0.53 -32.18 -9.35
C ASP A 176 -0.67 -31.73 -10.81
N VAL A 177 -0.80 -30.43 -11.01
CA VAL A 177 -0.88 -29.78 -12.33
C VAL A 177 0.16 -28.67 -12.34
N GLY A 178 1.01 -28.63 -13.35
CA GLY A 178 2.13 -27.73 -13.40
C GLY A 178 2.73 -27.61 -14.79
N ASP A 179 3.84 -26.88 -14.86
CA ASP A 179 4.61 -26.63 -16.05
C ASP A 179 5.75 -27.64 -16.27
N ASP A 180 6.44 -27.52 -17.41
CA ASP A 180 7.58 -28.39 -17.75
C ASP A 180 8.80 -28.16 -16.83
N ASP A 181 8.84 -27.04 -16.11
CA ASP A 181 9.89 -26.69 -15.14
C ASP A 181 9.61 -27.29 -13.75
N GLY A 182 8.48 -27.99 -13.57
CA GLY A 182 8.08 -28.60 -12.30
C GLY A 182 7.45 -27.63 -11.31
N ARG A 183 6.98 -26.45 -11.77
CA ARG A 183 6.21 -25.50 -10.96
C ARG A 183 4.73 -25.82 -11.05
N PHE A 184 3.98 -25.63 -9.97
CA PHE A 184 2.59 -26.05 -9.84
C PHE A 184 1.60 -24.90 -10.03
N SER A 185 0.48 -25.19 -10.67
CA SER A 185 -0.76 -24.42 -10.59
C SER A 185 -1.77 -25.04 -9.61
N PHE A 186 -1.68 -26.35 -9.40
CA PHE A 186 -2.43 -27.13 -8.41
C PHE A 186 -1.54 -28.25 -7.89
N VAL A 187 -1.62 -28.56 -6.60
CA VAL A 187 -0.69 -29.50 -5.97
C VAL A 187 -1.32 -30.19 -4.79
N ASP A 188 -0.99 -31.47 -4.64
CA ASP A 188 -1.08 -32.19 -3.39
C ASP A 188 0.29 -32.17 -2.68
N ALA A 189 0.35 -31.35 -1.63
CA ALA A 189 1.56 -31.12 -0.86
C ALA A 189 1.80 -32.20 0.23
N GLY A 190 0.96 -33.23 0.28
CA GLY A 190 0.96 -34.21 1.35
C GLY A 190 -0.05 -33.80 2.41
N ASP A 191 0.33 -32.93 3.34
CA ASP A 191 -0.53 -32.55 4.48
C ASP A 191 -1.70 -31.64 4.09
N TRP A 192 -1.57 -30.93 2.98
CA TRP A 192 -2.61 -30.10 2.39
C TRP A 192 -2.60 -30.22 0.86
N ALA A 193 -3.70 -29.83 0.21
CA ALA A 193 -3.77 -29.76 -1.25
C ALA A 193 -4.64 -28.59 -1.72
N ILE A 194 -4.24 -27.93 -2.81
CA ILE A 194 -5.10 -27.02 -3.59
C ILE A 194 -5.40 -27.74 -4.89
N VAL A 195 -6.68 -28.09 -5.10
CA VAL A 195 -7.11 -28.92 -6.22
C VAL A 195 -8.21 -28.26 -7.04
N ARG A 196 -8.26 -28.64 -8.31
CA ARG A 196 -9.33 -28.27 -9.24
C ARG A 196 -10.65 -28.89 -8.82
N SER A 197 -11.75 -28.13 -8.91
CA SER A 197 -13.08 -28.75 -8.85
C SER A 197 -13.23 -29.76 -9.98
N PRO A 198 -13.77 -30.95 -9.70
CA PRO A 198 -13.79 -32.05 -10.65
C PRO A 198 -14.85 -31.84 -11.73
N GLU A 199 -14.48 -32.20 -12.96
CA GLU A 199 -15.30 -32.03 -14.16
C GLU A 199 -16.15 -33.27 -14.41
N ARG A 200 -17.41 -33.05 -14.82
CA ARG A 200 -18.30 -34.13 -15.24
C ARG A 200 -19.39 -33.68 -16.20
N SER A 201 -19.97 -34.65 -16.90
CA SER A 201 -21.22 -34.51 -17.65
C SER A 201 -22.25 -35.51 -17.11
N LEU A 202 -23.43 -34.98 -16.76
CA LEU A 202 -24.56 -35.74 -16.23
C LEU A 202 -25.72 -35.73 -17.22
N ASN A 203 -26.38 -36.88 -17.41
CA ASN A 203 -27.63 -36.95 -18.16
C ASN A 203 -28.58 -37.92 -17.49
N TRP A 204 -29.84 -37.52 -17.25
CA TRP A 204 -30.86 -38.37 -16.64
C TRP A 204 -32.09 -38.53 -17.52
N THR A 205 -32.86 -39.57 -17.21
CA THR A 205 -34.19 -39.82 -17.78
C THR A 205 -35.19 -39.87 -16.64
N SER A 206 -36.29 -39.14 -16.74
CA SER A 206 -37.40 -39.18 -15.77
C SER A 206 -38.72 -39.54 -16.44
N VAL A 207 -39.70 -40.00 -15.66
CA VAL A 207 -41.11 -40.19 -16.06
C VAL A 207 -41.95 -39.14 -15.37
N GLY A 208 -42.91 -38.55 -16.09
CA GLY A 208 -43.74 -37.47 -15.56
C GLY A 208 -43.13 -36.11 -15.89
N ARG A 209 -43.00 -35.24 -14.88
CA ARG A 209 -42.49 -33.88 -15.06
C ARG A 209 -40.96 -33.88 -15.24
N ALA A 210 -40.44 -32.89 -15.95
CA ALA A 210 -39.01 -32.58 -15.90
C ALA A 210 -38.62 -32.27 -14.45
N VAL A 211 -37.43 -32.71 -14.07
CA VAL A 211 -36.86 -32.50 -12.73
C VAL A 211 -35.53 -31.79 -12.85
N ASP A 212 -35.24 -30.95 -11.86
CA ASP A 212 -34.00 -30.16 -11.80
C ASP A 212 -32.89 -30.90 -11.05
N LEU A 213 -31.66 -30.41 -11.27
CA LEU A 213 -30.45 -30.82 -10.56
C LEU A 213 -30.15 -29.81 -9.45
N GLU A 214 -29.88 -30.31 -8.26
CA GLU A 214 -29.27 -29.55 -7.16
C GLU A 214 -27.89 -30.18 -6.90
N SER A 215 -26.81 -29.39 -6.96
CA SER A 215 -25.44 -29.91 -6.83
C SER A 215 -24.68 -29.17 -5.73
N THR A 216 -24.08 -29.92 -4.81
CA THR A 216 -23.21 -29.38 -3.74
C THR A 216 -21.84 -30.02 -3.78
N THR A 217 -20.78 -29.24 -3.53
CA THR A 217 -19.41 -29.74 -3.39
C THR A 217 -18.95 -29.54 -1.96
N GLU A 218 -18.40 -30.58 -1.35
CA GLU A 218 -17.90 -30.57 0.02
C GLU A 218 -16.56 -31.27 0.13
N VAL A 219 -15.82 -30.99 1.19
CA VAL A 219 -14.57 -31.69 1.54
C VAL A 219 -14.87 -32.66 2.68
N ALA A 220 -14.50 -33.92 2.53
CA ALA A 220 -14.54 -34.87 3.63
C ALA A 220 -13.34 -34.64 4.57
N GLY A 221 -13.62 -34.10 5.75
CA GLY A 221 -12.63 -33.71 6.74
C GLY A 221 -12.40 -32.21 6.75
N GLU A 222 -11.19 -31.77 7.08
CA GLU A 222 -10.83 -30.36 7.06
C GLU A 222 -10.56 -29.88 5.63
N GLY A 223 -11.23 -28.80 5.24
CA GLY A 223 -11.02 -28.13 3.95
C GLY A 223 -12.21 -27.27 3.55
N VAL A 224 -12.09 -26.62 2.39
CA VAL A 224 -13.11 -25.74 1.80
C VAL A 224 -13.22 -26.06 0.33
N ALA A 225 -14.43 -26.14 -0.20
CA ALA A 225 -14.69 -26.20 -1.64
C ALA A 225 -15.55 -25.00 -2.04
N GLY A 226 -15.23 -24.37 -3.17
CA GLY A 226 -15.98 -23.21 -3.63
C GLY A 226 -15.50 -22.71 -4.99
N GLY A 227 -16.42 -22.13 -5.76
CA GLY A 227 -16.17 -21.29 -6.93
C GLY A 227 -15.37 -21.86 -8.10
N GLY A 228 -14.89 -23.11 -8.05
CA GLY A 228 -14.08 -23.74 -9.11
C GLY A 228 -12.86 -24.53 -8.62
N MET A 229 -12.57 -24.50 -7.32
CA MET A 229 -11.45 -25.20 -6.68
C MET A 229 -11.77 -25.64 -5.25
N ALA A 230 -10.84 -26.35 -4.63
CA ALA A 230 -10.93 -26.73 -3.23
C ALA A 230 -9.56 -26.72 -2.55
N TYR A 231 -9.55 -26.36 -1.28
CA TYR A 231 -8.46 -26.58 -0.36
C TYR A 231 -8.78 -27.79 0.52
N LEU A 232 -7.85 -28.75 0.62
CA LEU A 232 -7.98 -29.96 1.43
C LEU A 232 -6.91 -29.90 2.52
N GLY A 233 -7.26 -29.66 3.78
CA GLY A 233 -6.32 -29.57 4.89
C GLY A 233 -6.77 -28.63 6.03
N PRO A 234 -5.96 -28.56 7.11
CA PRO A 234 -6.17 -27.63 8.22
C PRO A 234 -6.06 -26.17 7.76
N HIS A 235 -7.02 -25.35 8.16
CA HIS A 235 -7.06 -23.93 7.76
C HIS A 235 -7.90 -23.10 8.74
N GLU A 236 -7.72 -21.79 8.64
CA GLU A 236 -8.64 -20.79 9.16
C GLU A 236 -9.41 -20.12 8.00
N THR A 237 -10.60 -19.60 8.29
CA THR A 237 -11.41 -18.88 7.31
C THR A 237 -11.72 -17.49 7.81
N TYR A 238 -11.53 -16.49 6.96
CA TYR A 238 -11.85 -15.09 7.20
C TYR A 238 -12.90 -14.66 6.20
N VAL A 239 -13.89 -13.88 6.65
CA VAL A 239 -15.04 -13.49 5.83
C VAL A 239 -15.31 -12.01 6.00
N ALA A 240 -15.50 -11.31 4.88
CA ALA A 240 -16.04 -9.96 4.83
C ALA A 240 -17.26 -9.95 3.90
N ARG A 241 -18.21 -9.03 4.16
CA ARG A 241 -19.40 -8.84 3.33
C ARG A 241 -19.31 -7.50 2.63
N ALA A 242 -19.45 -7.53 1.30
CA ALA A 242 -19.77 -6.38 0.46
C ALA A 242 -21.30 -6.21 0.38
N GLU A 243 -21.80 -5.24 -0.37
CA GLU A 243 -23.24 -5.01 -0.51
C GLU A 243 -23.99 -6.25 -1.04
N ASP A 244 -23.48 -6.89 -2.09
CA ASP A 244 -24.14 -8.01 -2.80
C ASP A 244 -23.30 -9.31 -2.88
N GLU A 245 -22.12 -9.34 -2.24
CA GLU A 245 -21.16 -10.45 -2.36
C GLU A 245 -20.47 -10.75 -1.02
N THR A 246 -20.19 -12.04 -0.76
CA THR A 246 -19.39 -12.46 0.39
C THR A 246 -17.98 -12.83 -0.05
N ILE A 247 -16.96 -12.19 0.52
CA ILE A 247 -15.56 -12.56 0.29
C ILE A 247 -15.10 -13.52 1.38
N ARG A 248 -14.67 -14.71 0.99
CA ARG A 248 -14.12 -15.74 1.87
C ARG A 248 -12.66 -15.99 1.56
N LEU A 249 -11.77 -15.66 2.50
CA LEU A 249 -10.35 -16.01 2.46
C LEU A 249 -10.11 -17.28 3.27
N VAL A 250 -9.54 -18.30 2.63
CA VAL A 250 -9.08 -19.54 3.24
C VAL A 250 -7.59 -19.42 3.49
N VAL A 251 -7.16 -19.52 4.74
CA VAL A 251 -5.76 -19.41 5.17
C VAL A 251 -5.30 -20.78 5.69
N PRO A 252 -4.61 -21.58 4.87
CA PRO A 252 -3.96 -22.81 5.30
C PRO A 252 -3.11 -22.62 6.56
N GLU A 253 -3.05 -23.62 7.44
CA GLU A 253 -2.12 -23.60 8.58
C GLU A 253 -0.65 -23.48 8.13
N ALA A 254 -0.35 -23.95 6.92
CA ALA A 254 0.98 -23.87 6.31
C ALA A 254 1.32 -22.51 5.67
N ALA A 255 0.35 -21.58 5.56
CA ALA A 255 0.55 -20.28 4.92
C ALA A 255 1.17 -19.26 5.88
N ASP A 256 2.10 -18.45 5.37
CA ASP A 256 2.69 -17.30 6.06
C ASP A 256 2.32 -16.01 5.32
N LEU A 257 1.17 -15.44 5.67
CA LEU A 257 0.61 -14.28 4.98
C LEU A 257 1.45 -13.01 5.17
N ALA A 258 1.80 -12.35 4.07
CA ALA A 258 2.50 -11.06 4.09
C ALA A 258 1.67 -9.92 4.74
N ASP A 259 0.35 -9.98 4.61
CA ASP A 259 -0.59 -9.00 5.17
C ASP A 259 -1.61 -9.67 6.10
N PRO A 260 -2.09 -8.99 7.17
CA PRO A 260 -3.09 -9.55 8.07
C PRO A 260 -4.36 -10.00 7.31
N PRO A 261 -4.89 -11.22 7.56
CA PRO A 261 -5.99 -11.77 6.78
C PRO A 261 -7.27 -10.93 6.82
N GLY A 262 -7.55 -10.26 7.96
CA GLY A 262 -8.64 -9.30 8.08
C GLY A 262 -8.52 -8.11 7.12
N LYS A 263 -7.31 -7.58 6.91
CA LYS A 263 -7.09 -6.49 5.95
C LYS A 263 -7.32 -6.93 4.51
N ILE A 264 -6.94 -8.18 4.18
CA ILE A 264 -7.14 -8.73 2.84
C ILE A 264 -8.64 -8.85 2.53
N VAL A 265 -9.42 -9.47 3.40
CA VAL A 265 -10.88 -9.61 3.17
C VAL A 265 -11.60 -8.27 3.15
N ASP A 266 -11.21 -7.31 4.01
CA ASP A 266 -11.79 -5.97 4.02
C ASP A 266 -11.46 -5.19 2.74
N ALA A 267 -10.22 -5.29 2.24
CA ALA A 267 -9.80 -4.65 0.99
C ALA A 267 -10.55 -5.22 -0.23
N LEU A 268 -10.71 -6.54 -0.28
CA LEU A 268 -11.46 -7.21 -1.34
C LEU A 268 -12.97 -6.93 -1.29
N ALA A 269 -13.56 -6.85 -0.09
CA ALA A 269 -14.97 -6.45 0.05
C ALA A 269 -15.17 -5.02 -0.45
N ARG A 270 -14.25 -4.09 -0.12
CA ARG A 270 -14.27 -2.74 -0.68
C ARG A 270 -14.13 -2.74 -2.21
N ALA A 271 -13.24 -3.55 -2.76
CA ALA A 271 -13.09 -3.69 -4.21
C ALA A 271 -14.39 -4.22 -4.88
N SER A 272 -15.20 -5.01 -4.17
CA SER A 272 -16.52 -5.42 -4.65
C SER A 272 -17.53 -4.29 -4.67
N ASP A 273 -17.51 -3.42 -3.67
CA ASP A 273 -18.36 -2.22 -3.63
C ASP A 273 -17.93 -1.16 -4.67
N GLU A 274 -16.62 -1.08 -4.99
CA GLU A 274 -16.06 -0.09 -5.93
C GLU A 274 -16.14 -0.52 -7.39
N LEU A 275 -15.90 -1.81 -7.70
CA LEU A 275 -15.88 -2.32 -9.08
C LEU A 275 -17.27 -2.75 -9.57
N ASP A 276 -18.06 -1.77 -10.02
CA ASP A 276 -19.38 -1.97 -10.60
C ASP A 276 -19.32 -2.34 -12.10
N VAL A 277 -19.21 -3.62 -12.37
CA VAL A 277 -19.14 -4.18 -13.74
C VAL A 277 -20.28 -5.16 -14.04
N GLY A 278 -21.32 -5.14 -13.21
CA GLY A 278 -22.56 -5.92 -13.33
C GLY A 278 -22.46 -7.43 -13.09
N ALA A 279 -21.29 -8.05 -13.28
CA ALA A 279 -21.04 -9.43 -12.93
C ALA A 279 -20.71 -9.54 -11.44
N THR A 280 -21.41 -10.41 -10.71
CA THR A 280 -21.19 -10.67 -9.27
C THR A 280 -21.40 -12.14 -8.96
N SER A 281 -20.83 -12.62 -7.85
CA SER A 281 -21.16 -13.92 -7.28
C SER A 281 -21.70 -13.76 -5.86
N GLU A 282 -22.54 -14.68 -5.39
CA GLU A 282 -23.00 -14.64 -3.98
C GLU A 282 -21.82 -14.78 -3.02
N GLU A 283 -20.80 -15.54 -3.42
CA GLU A 283 -19.58 -15.77 -2.66
C GLU A 283 -18.38 -15.93 -3.58
N VAL A 284 -17.29 -15.21 -3.25
CA VAL A 284 -15.96 -15.38 -3.84
C VAL A 284 -15.05 -16.05 -2.82
N THR A 285 -14.40 -17.15 -3.20
CA THR A 285 -13.45 -17.89 -2.36
C THR A 285 -12.03 -17.70 -2.85
N ILE A 286 -11.17 -17.11 -2.03
CA ILE A 286 -9.74 -16.99 -2.30
C ILE A 286 -8.95 -17.85 -1.32
N ILE A 287 -8.01 -18.64 -1.80
CA ILE A 287 -7.11 -19.47 -0.97
C ILE A 287 -5.72 -18.83 -0.93
N ALA A 288 -5.16 -18.62 0.27
CA ALA A 288 -3.76 -18.22 0.43
C ALA A 288 -2.85 -19.43 0.17
N ALA A 289 -2.22 -19.48 -1.00
CA ALA A 289 -1.38 -20.59 -1.43
C ALA A 289 -0.02 -20.57 -0.71
N PRO A 290 0.32 -21.60 0.09
CA PRO A 290 1.55 -21.60 0.88
C PRO A 290 2.81 -21.58 0.01
N THR A 291 3.75 -20.67 0.28
CA THR A 291 5.04 -20.61 -0.44
C THR A 291 6.21 -21.21 0.34
N GLY A 292 6.07 -21.35 1.66
CA GLY A 292 7.16 -21.78 2.54
C GLY A 292 7.16 -23.25 2.97
N SER A 293 6.04 -23.98 2.80
CA SER A 293 5.93 -25.36 3.29
C SER A 293 4.97 -26.21 2.45
N PRO A 294 5.42 -27.37 1.92
CA PRO A 294 6.80 -27.86 1.94
C PRO A 294 7.68 -27.11 0.92
N ASP A 295 9.00 -27.07 1.19
CA ASP A 295 10.00 -26.30 0.43
C ASP A 295 10.16 -26.71 -1.05
N TRP A 296 9.68 -27.90 -1.41
CA TRP A 296 9.69 -28.37 -2.80
C TRP A 296 8.52 -27.83 -3.64
N VAL A 297 7.48 -27.27 -3.02
CA VAL A 297 6.38 -26.63 -3.77
C VAL A 297 6.86 -25.30 -4.32
N THR A 298 6.91 -25.18 -5.64
CA THR A 298 7.15 -23.92 -6.34
C THR A 298 5.94 -23.60 -7.20
N TRP A 299 5.35 -22.41 -7.06
CA TRP A 299 4.18 -21.99 -7.83
C TRP A 299 4.56 -21.47 -9.22
N ALA A 300 3.78 -21.82 -10.24
CA ALA A 300 3.97 -21.38 -11.62
C ALA A 300 3.51 -19.92 -11.84
N ALA A 301 2.60 -19.44 -10.99
CA ALA A 301 2.00 -18.10 -11.06
C ALA A 301 1.93 -17.46 -9.66
N LEU A 302 1.68 -16.15 -9.63
CA LEU A 302 1.45 -15.39 -8.38
C LEU A 302 0.05 -15.66 -7.81
N GLY A 303 -0.90 -15.96 -8.68
CA GLY A 303 -2.25 -16.38 -8.38
C GLY A 303 -2.85 -17.12 -9.58
N VAL A 304 -3.96 -17.80 -9.36
CA VAL A 304 -4.76 -18.42 -10.42
C VAL A 304 -6.23 -18.35 -10.04
N GLN A 305 -7.02 -17.68 -10.88
CA GLN A 305 -8.46 -17.74 -10.88
C GLN A 305 -8.97 -19.01 -11.59
N ARG A 306 -10.05 -19.61 -11.07
CA ARG A 306 -10.77 -20.70 -11.73
C ARG A 306 -12.25 -20.70 -11.40
N GLY A 307 -13.07 -20.98 -12.42
CA GLY A 307 -14.53 -21.01 -12.30
C GLY A 307 -15.10 -19.59 -12.30
N PRO A 308 -16.31 -19.35 -11.80
CA PRO A 308 -16.85 -17.99 -11.71
C PRO A 308 -16.33 -17.20 -10.50
N SER A 309 -15.95 -17.86 -9.41
CA SER A 309 -15.80 -17.17 -8.12
C SER A 309 -14.74 -17.75 -7.19
N ALA A 310 -13.71 -18.39 -7.73
CA ALA A 310 -12.59 -18.82 -6.90
C ALA A 310 -11.23 -18.49 -7.48
N ALA A 311 -10.29 -18.22 -6.59
CA ALA A 311 -8.89 -18.04 -6.92
C ALA A 311 -7.99 -18.59 -5.81
N TRP A 312 -6.73 -18.81 -6.12
CA TRP A 312 -5.69 -18.81 -5.10
C TRP A 312 -4.67 -17.72 -5.38
N VAL A 313 -4.07 -17.18 -4.33
CA VAL A 313 -3.01 -16.15 -4.38
C VAL A 313 -1.91 -16.60 -3.44
N ARG A 314 -0.65 -16.50 -3.84
CA ARG A 314 0.49 -16.86 -2.97
C ARG A 314 0.44 -16.05 -1.67
N ASP A 315 0.74 -16.72 -0.56
CA ASP A 315 0.73 -16.11 0.78
C ASP A 315 1.75 -14.96 0.96
N ASP A 316 2.81 -14.95 0.15
CA ASP A 316 3.82 -13.89 0.09
C ASP A 316 3.38 -12.63 -0.69
N ALA A 317 2.19 -12.62 -1.30
CA ALA A 317 1.68 -11.48 -2.06
C ALA A 317 1.20 -10.36 -1.13
N SER A 318 1.56 -9.12 -1.49
CA SER A 318 1.24 -7.94 -0.67
C SER A 318 0.08 -7.11 -1.23
N LEU A 319 -0.76 -6.58 -0.33
CA LEU A 319 -1.75 -5.55 -0.63
C LEU A 319 -1.13 -4.21 -1.02
N THR A 320 0.10 -3.91 -0.60
CA THR A 320 0.75 -2.62 -0.87
C THR A 320 1.47 -2.56 -2.22
N ALA A 321 1.44 -3.65 -2.99
CA ALA A 321 1.91 -3.64 -4.38
C ALA A 321 0.91 -2.86 -5.24
N VAL A 322 1.41 -2.05 -6.18
CA VAL A 322 0.54 -1.31 -7.11
C VAL A 322 -0.26 -2.26 -8.00
N ASP A 323 0.34 -3.36 -8.38
CA ASP A 323 -0.20 -4.49 -9.14
C ASP A 323 -0.59 -5.63 -8.19
N SER A 324 -1.30 -5.32 -7.09
CA SER A 324 -1.59 -6.32 -6.06
C SER A 324 -2.28 -7.56 -6.64
N THR A 325 -1.64 -8.72 -6.51
CA THR A 325 -2.16 -10.00 -6.99
C THR A 325 -3.52 -10.34 -6.37
N TRP A 326 -3.78 -9.91 -5.12
CA TRP A 326 -5.09 -10.08 -4.50
C TRP A 326 -6.19 -9.39 -5.30
N PHE A 327 -5.98 -8.15 -5.74
CA PHE A 327 -6.94 -7.44 -6.58
C PHE A 327 -6.97 -8.00 -8.00
N HIS A 328 -5.83 -8.40 -8.57
CA HIS A 328 -5.76 -9.02 -9.90
C HIS A 328 -6.65 -10.26 -10.00
N GLU A 329 -6.46 -11.21 -9.09
CA GLU A 329 -7.25 -12.45 -9.08
C GLU A 329 -8.74 -12.18 -8.74
N TYR A 330 -9.01 -11.17 -7.91
CA TYR A 330 -10.37 -10.74 -7.66
C TYR A 330 -11.05 -10.19 -8.92
N VAL A 331 -10.37 -9.35 -9.71
CA VAL A 331 -10.93 -8.83 -10.98
C VAL A 331 -11.28 -9.94 -11.95
N HIS A 332 -10.50 -11.04 -12.01
CA HIS A 332 -10.86 -12.20 -12.82
C HIS A 332 -12.21 -12.83 -12.42
N THR A 333 -12.61 -12.77 -11.14
CA THR A 333 -13.94 -13.23 -10.70
C THR A 333 -15.09 -12.35 -11.19
N ARG A 334 -14.77 -11.15 -11.70
CA ARG A 334 -15.72 -10.18 -12.24
C ARG A 334 -15.82 -10.23 -13.77
N GLN A 335 -15.08 -11.14 -14.41
CA GLN A 335 -15.07 -11.35 -15.86
C GLN A 335 -16.00 -12.50 -16.25
N ASP A 336 -17.29 -12.20 -16.43
CA ASP A 336 -18.31 -13.19 -16.84
C ASP A 336 -18.40 -13.37 -18.38
N PHE A 337 -17.61 -12.60 -19.13
CA PHE A 337 -17.55 -12.72 -20.58
C PHE A 337 -16.63 -13.87 -21.03
N ARG A 338 -16.81 -14.31 -22.29
CA ARG A 338 -15.95 -15.31 -22.94
C ARG A 338 -15.36 -14.75 -24.21
N THR A 339 -14.10 -15.04 -24.50
CA THR A 339 -13.43 -14.58 -25.72
C THR A 339 -13.68 -15.50 -26.92
N GLY A 340 -13.46 -14.98 -28.12
CA GLY A 340 -13.53 -15.69 -29.41
C GLY A 340 -12.53 -16.84 -29.52
N THR A 341 -12.80 -17.79 -30.42
CA THR A 341 -11.90 -18.93 -30.68
C THR A 341 -10.66 -18.55 -31.46
N ASP A 342 -10.66 -17.37 -32.09
CA ASP A 342 -9.54 -16.85 -32.88
C ASP A 342 -8.57 -16.02 -32.01
N PHE A 343 -8.82 -15.95 -30.69
CA PHE A 343 -7.96 -15.36 -29.66
C PHE A 343 -7.72 -13.83 -29.77
N GLU A 344 -8.36 -13.14 -30.71
CA GLU A 344 -8.19 -11.70 -30.95
C GLU A 344 -8.52 -10.80 -29.74
N ALA A 345 -9.37 -11.28 -28.83
CA ALA A 345 -9.75 -10.59 -27.61
C ALA A 345 -9.15 -11.20 -26.33
N GLU A 346 -8.29 -12.23 -26.44
CA GLU A 346 -7.74 -12.95 -25.28
C GLU A 346 -6.91 -12.04 -24.37
N TRP A 347 -6.20 -11.06 -24.96
CA TRP A 347 -5.40 -10.09 -24.21
C TRP A 347 -6.22 -9.28 -23.20
N LEU A 348 -7.52 -9.05 -23.44
CA LEU A 348 -8.38 -8.27 -22.55
C LEU A 348 -8.51 -8.91 -21.16
N VAL A 349 -8.46 -10.24 -21.08
CA VAL A 349 -8.61 -10.98 -19.81
C VAL A 349 -7.56 -10.53 -18.81
N GLU A 350 -6.30 -10.50 -19.23
CA GLU A 350 -5.17 -10.13 -18.36
C GLU A 350 -4.98 -8.62 -18.28
N ALA A 351 -5.15 -7.92 -19.39
CA ALA A 351 -5.03 -6.46 -19.42
C ALA A 351 -6.00 -5.76 -18.48
N GLN A 352 -7.25 -6.23 -18.40
CA GLN A 352 -8.23 -5.66 -17.49
C GLN A 352 -7.90 -5.98 -16.04
N ALA A 353 -7.53 -7.23 -15.73
CA ALA A 353 -7.16 -7.62 -14.37
C ALA A 353 -5.97 -6.79 -13.86
N GLU A 354 -4.94 -6.63 -14.68
CA GLU A 354 -3.74 -5.85 -14.36
C GLU A 354 -4.06 -4.35 -14.19
N TYR A 355 -4.88 -3.78 -15.09
CA TYR A 355 -5.28 -2.37 -15.01
C TYR A 355 -6.11 -2.09 -13.76
N TYR A 356 -7.14 -2.90 -13.49
CA TYR A 356 -8.02 -2.68 -12.35
C TYR A 356 -7.35 -3.05 -11.02
N ALA A 357 -6.40 -3.99 -10.98
CA ALA A 357 -5.57 -4.19 -9.79
C ALA A 357 -4.81 -2.90 -9.43
N SER A 358 -4.31 -2.18 -10.44
CA SER A 358 -3.66 -0.88 -10.26
C SER A 358 -4.62 0.23 -9.81
N VAL A 359 -5.84 0.26 -10.37
CA VAL A 359 -6.88 1.23 -9.96
C VAL A 359 -7.32 0.99 -8.52
N LEU A 360 -7.66 -0.26 -8.16
CA LEU A 360 -8.10 -0.64 -6.81
C LEU A 360 -7.00 -0.37 -5.78
N SER A 361 -5.74 -0.64 -6.11
CA SER A 361 -4.61 -0.32 -5.22
C SER A 361 -4.47 1.19 -5.00
N LEU A 362 -4.71 2.01 -6.02
CA LEU A 362 -4.72 3.47 -5.90
C LEU A 362 -5.90 3.97 -5.05
N GLU A 363 -7.10 3.45 -5.29
CA GLU A 363 -8.34 3.87 -4.62
C GLU A 363 -8.37 3.44 -3.14
N ALA A 364 -7.86 2.25 -2.83
CA ALA A 364 -7.69 1.77 -1.47
C ALA A 364 -6.53 2.46 -0.73
N GLY A 365 -5.75 3.32 -1.39
CA GLY A 365 -4.63 4.07 -0.80
C GLY A 365 -3.37 3.24 -0.55
N TYR A 366 -3.26 2.07 -1.18
CA TYR A 366 -2.09 1.20 -1.13
C TYR A 366 -0.99 1.63 -2.10
N ALA A 367 -1.36 2.31 -3.19
CA ALA A 367 -0.44 2.88 -4.16
C ALA A 367 -0.67 4.39 -4.34
N SER A 368 0.41 5.13 -4.59
CA SER A 368 0.34 6.53 -4.96
C SER A 368 0.02 6.71 -6.46
N SER A 369 -0.49 7.89 -6.83
CA SER A 369 -0.69 8.25 -8.24
C SER A 369 0.60 8.19 -9.07
N ARG A 370 1.76 8.38 -8.43
CA ARG A 370 3.07 8.21 -9.07
C ARG A 370 3.35 6.74 -9.37
N GLU A 371 3.15 5.85 -8.41
CA GLU A 371 3.34 4.41 -8.58
C GLU A 371 2.39 3.85 -9.63
N PHE A 372 1.10 4.21 -9.58
CA PHE A 372 0.11 3.87 -10.60
C PHE A 372 0.59 4.27 -12.01
N ARG A 373 1.01 5.53 -12.18
CA ARG A 373 1.48 6.03 -13.48
C ARG A 373 2.76 5.34 -13.93
N SER A 374 3.68 5.08 -13.01
CA SER A 374 4.91 4.34 -13.30
C SER A 374 4.62 2.89 -13.71
N ASN A 375 3.61 2.25 -13.12
CA ASN A 375 3.19 0.89 -13.50
C ASN A 375 2.70 0.85 -14.95
N LEU A 376 1.82 1.79 -15.35
CA LEU A 376 1.33 1.85 -16.73
C LEU A 376 2.42 2.19 -17.76
N GLU A 377 3.42 3.00 -17.40
CA GLU A 377 4.53 3.34 -18.31
C GLU A 377 5.34 2.08 -18.71
N VAL A 378 5.34 1.02 -17.89
CA VAL A 378 6.02 -0.25 -18.21
C VAL A 378 5.47 -0.87 -19.49
N GLY A 379 4.19 -0.66 -19.82
CA GLY A 379 3.60 -1.11 -21.08
C GLY A 379 4.22 -0.51 -22.34
N ARG A 380 5.11 0.50 -22.19
CA ARG A 380 5.88 1.13 -23.28
C ARG A 380 7.29 0.56 -23.43
N HIS A 381 7.60 -0.54 -22.74
CA HIS A 381 8.92 -1.14 -22.79
C HIS A 381 9.31 -1.51 -24.24
N PRO A 382 10.57 -1.27 -24.68
CA PRO A 382 10.99 -1.50 -26.06
C PRO A 382 10.78 -2.93 -26.58
N SER A 383 10.75 -3.93 -25.69
CA SER A 383 10.45 -5.32 -26.07
C SER A 383 9.02 -5.53 -26.57
N PHE A 384 8.13 -4.55 -26.42
CA PHE A 384 6.73 -4.62 -26.85
C PHE A 384 6.45 -3.78 -28.10
N GLU A 385 7.49 -3.22 -28.74
CA GLU A 385 7.33 -2.31 -29.87
C GLU A 385 6.65 -2.95 -31.08
N ASP A 386 6.92 -4.24 -31.35
CA ASP A 386 6.34 -5.01 -32.46
C ASP A 386 5.10 -5.83 -32.06
N VAL A 387 4.61 -5.69 -30.83
CA VAL A 387 3.47 -6.48 -30.32
C VAL A 387 2.15 -5.96 -30.87
N VAL A 388 1.33 -6.86 -31.41
CA VAL A 388 -0.07 -6.62 -31.79
C VAL A 388 -0.96 -7.41 -30.84
N LEU A 389 -1.80 -6.75 -30.05
CA LEU A 389 -2.54 -7.42 -28.96
C LEU A 389 -3.57 -8.44 -29.47
N THR A 390 -4.19 -8.17 -30.63
CA THR A 390 -5.11 -9.11 -31.31
C THR A 390 -4.39 -10.33 -31.90
N ASP A 391 -3.06 -10.29 -32.08
CA ASP A 391 -2.28 -11.43 -32.55
C ASP A 391 -1.45 -12.03 -31.41
N ARG A 392 -2.01 -13.09 -30.81
CA ARG A 392 -1.37 -13.87 -29.74
C ARG A 392 0.04 -14.34 -30.06
N THR A 393 0.36 -14.56 -31.33
CA THR A 393 1.69 -15.04 -31.71
C THR A 393 2.78 -14.00 -31.51
N THR A 394 2.42 -12.70 -31.45
CA THR A 394 3.38 -11.60 -31.32
C THR A 394 3.82 -11.34 -29.89
N TRP A 395 2.99 -11.67 -28.89
CA TRP A 395 3.30 -11.49 -27.47
C TRP A 395 3.64 -12.79 -26.74
N ARG A 396 3.62 -13.93 -27.43
CA ARG A 396 4.04 -15.21 -26.84
C ARG A 396 5.47 -15.13 -26.31
N GLY A 397 5.67 -15.54 -25.05
CA GLY A 397 6.96 -15.46 -24.37
C GLY A 397 7.30 -14.05 -23.83
N THR A 398 6.34 -13.13 -23.81
CA THR A 398 6.46 -11.80 -23.22
C THR A 398 5.22 -11.50 -22.37
N PRO A 399 5.31 -10.60 -21.37
CA PRO A 399 4.14 -10.18 -20.59
C PRO A 399 3.34 -9.05 -21.26
N ALA A 400 3.42 -8.88 -22.60
CA ALA A 400 2.85 -7.71 -23.25
C ALA A 400 1.31 -7.67 -23.19
N ASN A 401 0.64 -8.82 -23.21
CA ASN A 401 -0.81 -8.93 -23.00
C ASN A 401 -1.25 -8.41 -21.62
N TYR A 402 -0.38 -8.49 -20.61
CA TYR A 402 -0.59 -7.86 -19.30
C TYR A 402 -0.22 -6.37 -19.35
N LEU A 403 1.04 -6.05 -19.66
CA LEU A 403 1.60 -4.71 -19.41
C LEU A 403 1.27 -3.70 -20.50
N LYS A 404 1.46 -4.05 -21.80
CA LYS A 404 1.00 -3.21 -22.91
C LYS A 404 -0.53 -3.19 -22.95
N GLY A 405 -1.16 -4.34 -22.68
CA GLY A 405 -2.61 -4.46 -22.54
C GLY A 405 -3.19 -3.49 -21.49
N ALA A 406 -2.68 -3.49 -20.26
CA ALA A 406 -3.14 -2.59 -19.20
C ALA A 406 -2.95 -1.11 -19.55
N LEU A 407 -1.86 -0.77 -20.25
CA LEU A 407 -1.67 0.57 -20.80
C LEU A 407 -2.73 0.95 -21.84
N VAL A 408 -3.10 0.01 -22.73
CA VAL A 408 -4.17 0.22 -23.71
C VAL A 408 -5.52 0.40 -22.99
N VAL A 409 -5.87 -0.46 -22.04
CA VAL A 409 -7.08 -0.32 -21.23
C VAL A 409 -7.11 1.03 -20.51
N GLY A 410 -6.03 1.40 -19.81
CA GLY A 410 -5.95 2.67 -19.10
C GLY A 410 -5.99 3.89 -20.01
N ARG A 411 -5.45 3.80 -21.23
CA ARG A 411 -5.59 4.86 -22.24
C ARG A 411 -7.05 5.03 -22.65
N LEU A 412 -7.76 3.94 -22.88
CA LEU A 412 -9.18 3.98 -23.25
C LEU A 412 -10.03 4.54 -22.10
N ASP A 413 -9.77 4.14 -20.85
CA ASP A 413 -10.47 4.72 -19.69
C ASP A 413 -10.25 6.23 -19.59
N TYR A 414 -8.99 6.69 -19.75
CA TYR A 414 -8.69 8.11 -19.80
C TYR A 414 -9.46 8.85 -20.91
N GLU A 415 -9.50 8.30 -22.14
CA GLU A 415 -10.20 8.93 -23.26
C GLU A 415 -11.72 8.97 -23.08
N LEU A 416 -12.31 7.90 -22.51
CA LEU A 416 -13.73 7.86 -22.15
C LEU A 416 -14.07 8.95 -21.14
N ARG A 417 -13.30 9.02 -20.05
CA ARG A 417 -13.51 10.03 -19.00
C ARG A 417 -13.29 11.44 -19.52
N ALA A 418 -12.21 11.68 -20.25
CA ALA A 418 -11.89 13.00 -20.80
C ALA A 418 -12.92 13.47 -21.85
N GLY A 419 -13.48 12.54 -22.64
CA GLY A 419 -14.51 12.83 -23.65
C GLY A 419 -15.91 13.06 -23.09
N THR A 420 -16.15 12.70 -21.83
CA THR A 420 -17.49 12.69 -21.21
C THR A 420 -17.56 13.43 -19.86
N ASP A 421 -16.53 14.23 -19.53
CA ASP A 421 -16.38 14.88 -18.22
C ASP A 421 -16.53 13.90 -17.04
N GLY A 422 -16.00 12.68 -17.20
CA GLY A 422 -16.07 11.59 -16.22
C GLY A 422 -17.39 10.82 -16.21
N GLY A 423 -18.33 11.12 -17.12
CA GLY A 423 -19.64 10.48 -17.18
C GLY A 423 -19.65 9.04 -17.72
N VAL A 424 -18.58 8.61 -18.38
CA VAL A 424 -18.36 7.25 -18.89
C VAL A 424 -16.94 6.81 -18.55
N THR A 425 -16.79 5.56 -18.12
CA THR A 425 -15.51 4.93 -17.80
C THR A 425 -15.35 3.61 -18.56
N PHE A 426 -14.17 3.01 -18.47
CA PHE A 426 -13.96 1.66 -19.00
C PHE A 426 -14.79 0.59 -18.28
N GLU A 427 -15.30 0.86 -17.07
CA GLU A 427 -16.23 -0.04 -16.39
C GLU A 427 -17.53 -0.19 -17.18
N ASP A 428 -17.96 0.84 -17.92
CA ASP A 428 -19.11 0.76 -18.81
C ASP A 428 -18.87 -0.18 -20.00
N VAL A 429 -17.64 -0.19 -20.53
CA VAL A 429 -17.22 -1.16 -21.55
C VAL A 429 -17.20 -2.57 -20.94
N PHE A 430 -16.63 -2.71 -19.75
CA PHE A 430 -16.52 -3.99 -19.04
C PHE A 430 -17.91 -4.57 -18.72
N ARG A 431 -18.81 -3.77 -18.16
CA ARG A 431 -20.22 -4.13 -17.96
C ARG A 431 -20.91 -4.53 -19.26
N GLY A 432 -20.59 -3.83 -20.35
CA GLY A 432 -21.05 -4.18 -21.70
C GLY A 432 -20.53 -5.53 -22.21
N MET A 433 -19.29 -5.90 -21.88
CA MET A 433 -18.69 -7.20 -22.20
C MET A 433 -19.36 -8.31 -21.37
N ASN A 434 -19.50 -8.12 -20.06
CA ASN A 434 -20.20 -9.07 -19.18
C ASN A 434 -21.65 -9.30 -19.60
N ALA A 435 -22.36 -8.27 -20.05
CA ALA A 435 -23.75 -8.39 -20.52
C ALA A 435 -23.89 -8.97 -21.94
N HIS A 436 -22.80 -9.21 -22.66
CA HIS A 436 -22.85 -9.66 -24.04
C HIS A 436 -23.20 -11.15 -24.15
N GLN A 437 -24.27 -11.46 -24.88
CA GLN A 437 -24.61 -12.84 -25.23
C GLN A 437 -23.72 -13.33 -26.38
N GLY A 438 -22.68 -14.10 -26.06
CA GLY A 438 -21.81 -14.70 -27.08
C GLY A 438 -20.35 -14.65 -26.68
N ARG A 439 -19.48 -14.72 -27.70
CA ARG A 439 -18.04 -14.55 -27.53
C ARG A 439 -17.64 -13.13 -27.92
N ILE A 440 -16.73 -12.54 -27.16
CA ILE A 440 -16.08 -11.28 -27.45
C ILE A 440 -14.93 -11.55 -28.42
N ASP A 441 -15.03 -11.02 -29.63
CA ASP A 441 -13.94 -10.85 -30.60
C ASP A 441 -13.52 -9.37 -30.67
N HIS A 442 -12.50 -9.06 -31.48
CA HIS A 442 -12.02 -7.69 -31.63
C HIS A 442 -13.10 -6.73 -32.13
N GLU A 443 -13.89 -7.15 -33.13
CA GLU A 443 -14.99 -6.34 -33.66
C GLU A 443 -16.04 -6.01 -32.59
N THR A 444 -16.39 -7.00 -31.76
CA THR A 444 -17.34 -6.84 -30.66
C THR A 444 -16.81 -5.90 -29.60
N PHE A 445 -15.53 -6.00 -29.22
CA PHE A 445 -14.87 -5.08 -28.31
C PHE A 445 -14.92 -3.63 -28.82
N VAL A 446 -14.46 -3.38 -30.06
CA VAL A 446 -14.47 -2.03 -30.66
C VAL A 446 -15.90 -1.48 -30.75
N ARG A 447 -16.89 -2.32 -31.06
CA ARG A 447 -18.31 -1.94 -31.09
C ARG A 447 -18.85 -1.55 -29.70
N LEU A 448 -18.44 -2.23 -28.64
CA LEU A 448 -18.81 -1.88 -27.26
C LEU A 448 -18.17 -0.55 -26.84
N VAL A 449 -16.88 -0.34 -27.15
CA VAL A 449 -16.21 0.95 -26.93
C VAL A 449 -16.93 2.07 -27.69
N ARG A 450 -17.25 1.87 -28.97
CA ARG A 450 -18.01 2.86 -29.77
C ARG A 450 -19.35 3.21 -29.13
N LYS A 451 -20.06 2.21 -28.60
CA LYS A 451 -21.39 2.38 -28.01
C LYS A 451 -21.37 3.32 -26.80
N VAL A 452 -20.31 3.29 -25.99
CA VAL A 452 -20.21 4.10 -24.76
C VAL A 452 -19.39 5.38 -24.96
N GLY A 453 -18.35 5.34 -25.79
CA GLY A 453 -17.37 6.43 -25.96
C GLY A 453 -17.40 7.17 -27.30
N GLY A 454 -18.19 6.69 -28.28
CA GLY A 454 -18.23 7.26 -29.62
C GLY A 454 -17.07 6.81 -30.54
N ASP A 455 -17.02 7.38 -31.75
CA ASP A 455 -16.14 6.92 -32.84
C ASP A 455 -14.65 7.19 -32.61
N ASP A 456 -14.31 8.29 -31.92
CA ASP A 456 -12.90 8.65 -31.68
C ASP A 456 -12.22 7.63 -30.76
N VAL A 457 -12.86 7.27 -29.64
CA VAL A 457 -12.33 6.27 -28.70
C VAL A 457 -12.33 4.87 -29.33
N ALA A 458 -13.34 4.55 -30.14
CA ALA A 458 -13.37 3.29 -30.88
C ALA A 458 -12.22 3.16 -31.89
N THR A 459 -11.85 4.27 -32.53
CA THR A 459 -10.70 4.33 -33.46
C THR A 459 -9.37 4.15 -32.69
N ALA A 460 -9.27 4.71 -31.49
CA ALA A 460 -8.11 4.46 -30.62
C ALA A 460 -8.04 3.00 -30.16
N ALA A 461 -9.16 2.40 -29.77
CA ALA A 461 -9.24 1.00 -29.38
C ALA A 461 -8.81 0.07 -30.52
N ASP A 462 -9.35 0.29 -31.72
CA ASP A 462 -9.00 -0.47 -32.93
C ASP A 462 -7.50 -0.36 -33.23
N ARG A 463 -6.98 0.87 -33.26
CA ARG A 463 -5.56 1.13 -33.52
C ARG A 463 -4.63 0.45 -32.51
N TYR A 464 -4.89 0.60 -31.22
CA TYR A 464 -3.95 0.15 -30.20
C TYR A 464 -4.04 -1.36 -29.91
N ALA A 465 -5.17 -1.99 -30.24
CA ALA A 465 -5.31 -3.44 -30.13
C ALA A 465 -4.78 -4.16 -31.39
N ASP A 466 -5.11 -3.65 -32.59
CA ASP A 466 -4.90 -4.36 -33.87
C ASP A 466 -3.66 -3.88 -34.66
N THR A 467 -2.83 -3.02 -34.06
CA THR A 467 -1.53 -2.62 -34.62
C THR A 467 -0.43 -2.63 -33.57
N ASP A 468 0.81 -2.44 -34.00
CA ASP A 468 1.98 -2.31 -33.13
C ASP A 468 2.02 -0.97 -32.35
N ALA A 469 1.13 -0.03 -32.69
CA ALA A 469 1.09 1.29 -32.09
C ALA A 469 0.96 1.23 -30.56
N THR A 470 1.81 1.99 -29.86
CA THR A 470 1.82 2.04 -28.40
C THR A 470 1.25 3.38 -27.91
N PRO A 471 0.25 3.39 -27.01
CA PRO A 471 -0.29 4.61 -26.43
C PRO A 471 0.75 5.45 -25.72
N THR A 472 0.59 6.78 -25.76
CA THR A 472 1.28 7.68 -24.83
C THR A 472 0.48 7.84 -23.55
N LEU A 473 1.17 7.94 -22.41
CA LEU A 473 0.55 8.34 -21.17
C LEU A 473 0.06 9.80 -21.25
N TRP A 474 -0.99 10.08 -20.49
CA TRP A 474 -1.50 11.43 -20.27
C TRP A 474 -0.70 12.14 -19.16
N SER A 475 -0.79 13.46 -19.10
CA SER A 475 -0.11 14.24 -18.05
C SER A 475 -0.81 14.04 -16.70
N GLN A 476 -0.10 14.28 -15.59
CA GLN A 476 -0.71 14.26 -14.25
C GLN A 476 -1.93 15.20 -14.16
N GLN A 477 -1.82 16.40 -14.72
CA GLN A 477 -2.93 17.36 -14.75
C GLN A 477 -4.15 16.82 -15.53
N ALA A 478 -3.92 16.13 -16.64
CA ALA A 478 -4.97 15.51 -17.42
C ALA A 478 -5.60 14.33 -16.66
N HIS A 479 -4.81 13.57 -15.90
CA HIS A 479 -5.31 12.50 -15.04
C HIS A 479 -6.27 13.07 -13.99
N GLU A 480 -5.83 14.07 -13.22
CA GLU A 480 -6.63 14.72 -12.17
C GLU A 480 -7.92 15.33 -12.72
N SER A 481 -7.89 15.82 -13.96
CA SER A 481 -9.08 16.38 -14.63
C SER A 481 -10.08 15.30 -15.04
N ALA A 482 -9.61 14.16 -15.54
CA ALA A 482 -10.46 13.09 -16.10
C ALA A 482 -10.95 12.10 -15.03
N PHE A 483 -10.11 11.72 -14.08
CA PHE A 483 -10.43 10.73 -13.04
C PHE A 483 -11.04 11.35 -11.79
N GLY A 484 -11.12 12.69 -11.75
CA GLY A 484 -11.27 13.41 -10.49
C GLY A 484 -9.99 13.33 -9.64
N SER A 485 -9.89 14.13 -8.59
CA SER A 485 -8.76 14.00 -7.67
C SER A 485 -8.95 12.73 -6.81
N THR A 486 -8.21 11.67 -7.10
CA THR A 486 -7.93 10.57 -6.15
C THR A 486 -7.01 11.02 -5.01
N ALA A 487 -6.35 12.18 -5.16
CA ALA A 487 -5.78 12.89 -4.03
C ALA A 487 -6.92 13.32 -3.10
N SER A 488 -6.79 13.04 -1.80
CA SER A 488 -7.65 13.61 -0.77
C SER A 488 -7.95 15.07 -1.13
N PRO A 489 -9.23 15.50 -1.15
CA PRO A 489 -9.57 16.89 -1.47
C PRO A 489 -8.95 17.86 -0.46
N VAL A 490 -8.34 17.35 0.62
CA VAL A 490 -7.53 18.11 1.54
C VAL A 490 -6.07 18.14 1.08
N VAL A 491 -5.60 19.32 0.69
CA VAL A 491 -4.17 19.58 0.45
C VAL A 491 -3.50 20.12 1.71
N TYR A 492 -2.22 19.75 1.90
CA TYR A 492 -1.38 20.16 3.04
C TYR A 492 -0.32 21.13 2.55
N GLU A 493 -0.33 22.35 3.08
CA GLU A 493 0.54 23.45 2.69
C GLU A 493 1.46 23.84 3.86
N GLN A 494 2.75 24.05 3.57
CA GLN A 494 3.73 24.58 4.53
C GLN A 494 3.34 26.01 4.97
N PRO A 495 3.32 26.32 6.28
CA PRO A 495 3.07 27.67 6.74
C PRO A 495 4.21 28.63 6.33
N THR A 496 3.87 29.91 6.17
CA THR A 496 4.88 30.97 5.98
C THR A 496 5.73 31.09 7.25
N GLY A 497 7.03 30.77 7.16
CA GLY A 497 7.95 30.73 8.31
C GLY A 497 8.44 29.33 8.71
N GLY A 498 7.99 28.29 8.00
CA GLY A 498 8.40 26.89 8.20
C GLY A 498 7.42 26.09 9.07
N SER A 499 7.46 24.77 8.95
CA SER A 499 6.59 23.88 9.73
C SER A 499 7.02 23.66 11.17
N PHE A 500 8.26 23.94 11.56
CA PHE A 500 8.77 23.61 12.89
C PHE A 500 9.26 24.84 13.65
N GLY A 501 8.92 24.88 14.94
CA GLY A 501 9.27 25.95 15.87
C GLY A 501 9.46 25.41 17.28
N VAL A 502 9.94 26.26 18.18
CA VAL A 502 10.00 26.00 19.61
C VAL A 502 9.29 27.12 20.35
N GLU A 503 8.49 26.76 21.35
CA GLU A 503 7.83 27.70 22.25
C GLU A 503 8.05 27.22 23.69
N SER A 504 8.77 28.01 24.48
CA SER A 504 9.11 27.67 25.85
C SER A 504 9.16 28.91 26.74
N VAL A 505 9.38 28.70 28.04
CA VAL A 505 9.66 29.80 28.98
C VAL A 505 10.99 30.51 28.69
N PHE A 506 11.84 29.92 27.84
CA PHE A 506 13.13 30.47 27.47
C PHE A 506 13.06 31.28 26.18
N ARG A 507 12.30 30.82 25.18
CA ARG A 507 12.25 31.45 23.85
C ARG A 507 11.05 31.00 23.02
N THR A 508 10.77 31.80 22.00
CA THR A 508 9.93 31.43 20.84
C THR A 508 10.76 31.64 19.58
N ALA A 509 10.98 30.58 18.80
CA ALA A 509 11.82 30.66 17.59
C ALA A 509 11.42 29.59 16.55
N SER A 510 11.66 29.88 15.26
CA SER A 510 11.59 28.85 14.20
C SER A 510 12.79 27.92 14.27
N LEU A 511 12.58 26.64 13.95
CA LEU A 511 13.64 25.63 13.88
C LEU A 511 14.04 25.41 12.42
N ALA A 512 15.32 25.59 12.11
CA ALA A 512 15.88 25.39 10.78
C ALA A 512 17.32 24.87 10.87
N GLY A 513 17.77 24.13 9.85
CA GLY A 513 19.10 23.50 9.84
C GLY A 513 19.18 22.34 10.84
N ASP A 514 20.18 22.37 11.71
CA ASP A 514 20.38 21.44 12.83
C ASP A 514 20.00 22.11 14.17
N PRO A 515 18.70 22.32 14.44
CA PRO A 515 18.23 23.02 15.64
C PRO A 515 18.62 22.30 16.94
N LEU A 516 19.08 23.10 17.91
CA LEU A 516 19.30 22.67 19.29
C LEU A 516 18.11 23.09 20.16
N VAL A 517 17.61 22.16 20.96
CA VAL A 517 16.46 22.33 21.86
C VAL A 517 16.85 21.86 23.27
N ALA A 518 16.38 22.54 24.31
CA ALA A 518 16.57 22.06 25.69
C ALA A 518 15.44 21.10 26.11
N THR A 519 15.72 20.16 27.01
CA THR A 519 14.66 19.33 27.61
C THR A 519 13.60 20.21 28.27
N GLY A 520 12.33 19.82 28.14
CA GLY A 520 11.18 20.59 28.60
C GLY A 520 10.78 21.79 27.73
N GLU A 521 11.48 22.10 26.64
CA GLU A 521 10.93 23.01 25.62
C GLU A 521 9.84 22.31 24.78
N ASN A 522 8.75 23.01 24.44
CA ASN A 522 7.75 22.48 23.52
C ASN A 522 8.19 22.77 22.09
N VAL A 523 8.48 21.72 21.33
CA VAL A 523 8.60 21.82 19.89
C VAL A 523 7.21 21.87 19.28
N THR A 524 6.93 22.89 18.49
CA THR A 524 5.67 23.11 17.78
C THR A 524 5.82 22.74 16.32
N ALA A 525 4.82 22.03 15.77
CA ALA A 525 4.76 21.64 14.38
C ALA A 525 3.44 22.12 13.76
N ALA A 526 3.50 22.93 12.70
CA ALA A 526 2.34 23.55 12.07
C ALA A 526 2.21 23.17 10.59
N VAL A 527 0.97 22.94 10.15
CA VAL A 527 0.60 22.70 8.75
C VAL A 527 -0.71 23.38 8.44
N THR A 528 -0.86 23.92 7.22
CA THR A 528 -2.13 24.46 6.74
C THR A 528 -2.85 23.40 5.92
N VAL A 529 -4.06 23.03 6.32
CA VAL A 529 -4.94 22.13 5.59
C VAL A 529 -5.98 22.93 4.80
N ARG A 530 -6.25 22.53 3.56
CA ARG A 530 -7.23 23.19 2.69
C ARG A 530 -8.08 22.17 1.96
N ASN A 531 -9.40 22.34 2.03
CA ASN A 531 -10.31 21.60 1.17
C ASN A 531 -10.41 22.27 -0.22
N THR A 532 -10.08 21.54 -1.28
CA THR A 532 -10.17 21.98 -2.68
C THR A 532 -11.45 21.49 -3.37
N ALA A 533 -12.22 20.60 -2.73
CA ALA A 533 -13.49 20.12 -3.25
C ALA A 533 -14.66 21.09 -3.00
N SER A 534 -15.76 20.82 -3.70
CA SER A 534 -17.04 21.50 -3.57
C SER A 534 -17.95 20.97 -2.45
N TYR A 535 -17.49 19.96 -1.70
CA TYR A 535 -18.22 19.31 -0.59
C TYR A 535 -17.36 19.27 0.69
N ASN A 536 -17.94 18.91 1.84
CA ASN A 536 -17.21 18.83 3.11
C ASN A 536 -16.18 17.69 3.10
N ALA A 537 -14.96 17.94 3.57
CA ALA A 537 -13.88 16.96 3.61
C ALA A 537 -13.27 16.81 5.01
N THR A 538 -12.88 15.58 5.38
CA THR A 538 -12.17 15.30 6.63
C THR A 538 -10.66 15.38 6.44
N TYR A 539 -9.94 15.88 7.44
CA TYR A 539 -8.48 15.87 7.49
C TYR A 539 -7.96 15.17 8.75
N GLN A 540 -6.75 14.62 8.68
CA GLN A 540 -5.99 14.12 9.82
C GLN A 540 -4.53 14.54 9.68
N VAL A 541 -3.95 15.06 10.76
CA VAL A 541 -2.56 15.50 10.86
C VAL A 541 -1.92 14.75 12.03
N ALA A 542 -0.72 14.20 11.82
CA ALA A 542 0.05 13.51 12.85
C ALA A 542 1.48 14.06 12.92
N LEU A 543 1.95 14.33 14.14
CA LEU A 543 3.35 14.60 14.46
C LEU A 543 4.01 13.30 14.87
N VAL A 544 5.10 12.96 14.19
CA VAL A 544 5.87 11.73 14.38
C VAL A 544 7.28 12.07 14.85
N VAL A 545 7.79 11.33 15.83
CA VAL A 545 9.14 11.43 16.39
C VAL A 545 9.79 10.05 16.26
N ASP A 546 10.90 9.95 15.52
CA ASP A 546 11.62 8.69 15.26
C ASP A 546 10.69 7.53 14.84
N GLY A 547 9.75 7.82 13.93
CA GLY A 547 8.77 6.85 13.43
C GLY A 547 7.57 6.60 14.33
N LYS A 548 7.53 7.10 15.57
CA LYS A 548 6.39 6.98 16.48
C LYS A 548 5.51 8.22 16.48
N GLN A 549 4.21 8.06 16.28
CA GLN A 549 3.25 9.16 16.42
C GLN A 549 3.17 9.63 17.89
N VAL A 550 3.42 10.90 18.14
CA VAL A 550 3.38 11.51 19.49
C VAL A 550 2.20 12.46 19.69
N ALA A 551 1.66 13.02 18.61
CA ALA A 551 0.48 13.88 18.64
C ALA A 551 -0.31 13.77 17.33
N SER A 552 -1.62 14.01 17.38
CA SER A 552 -2.48 14.03 16.19
C SER A 552 -3.69 14.94 16.37
N ALA A 553 -4.21 15.46 15.26
CA ALA A 553 -5.47 16.20 15.21
C ALA A 553 -6.25 15.82 13.94
N TRP A 554 -7.57 15.86 14.01
CA TRP A 554 -8.46 15.63 12.87
C TRP A 554 -9.64 16.61 12.90
N GLY A 555 -10.35 16.74 11.78
CA GLY A 555 -11.54 17.58 11.70
C GLY A 555 -12.20 17.55 10.34
N VAL A 556 -13.27 18.34 10.19
CA VAL A 556 -13.99 18.54 8.93
C VAL A 556 -13.77 19.99 8.44
N LEU A 557 -13.63 20.15 7.13
CA LEU A 557 -13.52 21.42 6.41
C LEU A 557 -14.65 21.54 5.39
N GLY A 558 -15.32 22.69 5.37
CA GLY A 558 -16.26 23.04 4.32
C GLY A 558 -15.56 23.27 2.96
N PRO A 559 -16.33 23.42 1.87
CA PRO A 559 -15.79 23.67 0.54
C PRO A 559 -14.89 24.91 0.51
N GLY A 560 -13.65 24.77 0.01
CA GLY A 560 -12.69 25.88 -0.05
C GLY A 560 -12.11 26.33 1.31
N GLU A 561 -12.54 25.75 2.43
CA GLU A 561 -12.10 26.14 3.77
C GLU A 561 -10.61 25.82 3.97
N ARG A 562 -9.92 26.71 4.67
CA ARG A 562 -8.51 26.57 5.07
C ARG A 562 -8.39 26.66 6.58
N ARG A 563 -7.53 25.83 7.18
CA ARG A 563 -7.25 25.85 8.62
C ARG A 563 -5.78 25.53 8.89
N THR A 564 -5.14 26.27 9.79
CA THR A 564 -3.81 25.91 10.29
C THR A 564 -3.95 25.05 11.52
N VAL A 565 -3.29 23.89 11.53
CA VAL A 565 -3.25 22.93 12.62
C VAL A 565 -1.86 22.98 13.23
N THR A 566 -1.78 23.22 14.54
CA THR A 566 -0.53 23.22 15.29
C THR A 566 -0.56 22.10 16.32
N LEU A 567 0.45 21.22 16.26
CA LEU A 567 0.71 20.17 17.24
C LEU A 567 1.97 20.53 18.03
N SER A 568 2.13 19.98 19.24
CA SER A 568 3.32 20.19 20.04
C SER A 568 3.79 18.91 20.73
N HIS A 569 5.10 18.84 21.00
CA HIS A 569 5.73 17.76 21.74
C HIS A 569 6.88 18.31 22.59
N ALA A 570 6.97 17.86 23.84
CA ALA A 570 8.08 18.15 24.75
C ALA A 570 8.99 16.93 24.86
N PHE A 571 10.30 17.15 24.87
CA PHE A 571 11.29 16.10 25.07
C PHE A 571 11.79 16.09 26.51
N ASP A 572 11.69 14.94 27.16
CA ASP A 572 12.18 14.72 28.52
C ASP A 572 13.61 14.14 28.56
N GLU A 573 14.06 13.54 27.46
CA GLU A 573 15.36 12.88 27.34
C GLU A 573 16.24 13.57 26.30
N THR A 574 17.54 13.70 26.62
CA THR A 574 18.54 14.19 25.66
C THR A 574 18.74 13.19 24.53
N GLY A 575 19.02 13.68 23.32
CA GLY A 575 19.15 12.82 22.14
C GLY A 575 19.00 13.58 20.83
N ARG A 576 19.14 12.87 19.71
CA ARG A 576 18.85 13.40 18.37
C ARG A 576 17.59 12.72 17.87
N TYR A 577 16.59 13.51 17.52
CA TYR A 577 15.25 13.03 17.16
C TYR A 577 14.84 13.56 15.79
N GLU A 578 14.36 12.69 14.93
CA GLU A 578 13.73 13.04 13.66
C GLU A 578 12.26 13.37 13.89
N LEU A 579 11.86 14.57 13.48
CA LEU A 579 10.49 15.06 13.52
C LEU A 579 9.89 15.03 12.13
N ARG A 580 8.66 14.52 12.02
CA ARG A 580 7.89 14.52 10.77
C ARG A 580 6.46 15.00 10.96
N LEU A 581 6.00 15.87 10.06
CA LEU A 581 4.63 16.38 9.98
C LEU A 581 4.21 16.43 8.50
N GLY A 582 3.42 15.45 8.06
CA GLY A 582 3.17 15.25 6.62
C GLY A 582 4.49 14.94 5.90
N ASP A 583 4.79 15.74 4.87
CA ASP A 583 6.05 15.69 4.10
C ASP A 583 7.18 16.55 4.70
N ALA A 584 6.88 17.32 5.76
CA ALA A 584 7.87 18.13 6.45
C ALA A 584 8.71 17.26 7.38
N THR A 585 10.03 17.26 7.21
CA THR A 585 10.95 16.58 8.13
C THR A 585 12.02 17.55 8.64
N THR A 586 12.39 17.44 9.91
CA THR A 586 13.55 18.11 10.49
C THR A 586 14.19 17.21 11.55
N THR A 587 15.45 17.45 11.89
CA THR A 587 16.11 16.74 12.99
C THR A 587 16.47 17.72 14.09
N VAL A 588 16.00 17.46 15.31
CA VAL A 588 16.34 18.26 16.48
C VAL A 588 17.36 17.53 17.35
N THR A 589 18.32 18.27 17.89
CA THR A 589 19.21 17.77 18.94
C THR A 589 18.79 18.34 20.28
N VAL A 590 18.33 17.47 21.18
CA VAL A 590 17.86 17.81 22.51
C VAL A 590 19.00 17.67 23.52
N ARG A 591 19.24 18.70 24.32
CA ARG A 591 20.24 18.73 25.40
C ARG A 591 19.61 19.18 26.71
N GLU A 592 20.31 19.00 27.82
CA GLU A 592 19.90 19.62 29.08
C GLU A 592 19.97 21.16 28.98
N PRO A 593 19.09 21.91 29.68
CA PRO A 593 19.20 23.35 29.77
C PRO A 593 20.58 23.79 30.28
N ALA A 594 21.09 24.88 29.72
CA ALA A 594 22.35 25.44 30.18
C ALA A 594 22.25 25.96 31.63
N THR A 595 23.40 26.02 32.30
CA THR A 595 23.56 26.76 33.56
C THR A 595 24.39 28.02 33.29
N PRO A 596 23.76 29.19 33.05
CA PRO A 596 24.48 30.43 32.76
C PRO A 596 25.54 30.77 33.81
N SER A 597 26.62 31.44 33.44
CA SER A 597 27.71 31.80 34.35
C SER A 597 27.63 33.26 34.81
N VAL A 598 28.06 33.58 36.03
CA VAL A 598 28.26 34.97 36.46
C VAL A 598 29.67 35.37 36.06
N THR A 599 29.80 36.20 35.04
CA THR A 599 31.09 36.56 34.41
C THR A 599 31.72 37.82 35.01
N GLY A 600 30.94 38.60 35.76
CA GLY A 600 31.45 39.81 36.41
C GLY A 600 30.58 40.27 37.57
N LEU A 601 31.21 40.95 38.52
CA LEU A 601 30.56 41.66 39.62
C LEU A 601 31.20 43.03 39.78
N SER A 602 30.37 44.07 39.78
CA SER A 602 30.81 45.45 40.01
C SER A 602 29.99 46.10 41.12
N LEU A 603 30.64 46.98 41.88
CA LEU A 603 29.99 47.84 42.86
C LEU A 603 30.03 49.27 42.34
N ASN A 604 28.95 50.02 42.52
CA ASN A 604 28.95 51.45 42.18
C ASN A 604 29.88 52.28 43.09
N ALA A 605 30.23 51.77 44.27
CA ALA A 605 31.22 52.33 45.17
C ALA A 605 31.96 51.21 45.92
N SER A 606 33.29 51.32 46.04
CA SER A 606 34.13 50.37 46.79
C SER A 606 34.37 50.79 48.25
N SER A 607 33.98 52.02 48.62
CA SER A 607 34.04 52.52 49.99
C SER A 607 32.83 53.40 50.31
N VAL A 608 32.12 53.12 51.41
CA VAL A 608 30.92 53.88 51.84
C VAL A 608 30.86 54.04 53.36
N ARG A 609 29.96 54.89 53.86
CA ARG A 609 29.70 55.02 55.29
C ARG A 609 28.77 53.90 55.78
N PRO A 610 28.77 53.58 57.09
CA PRO A 610 27.77 52.68 57.67
C PRO A 610 26.34 53.06 57.28
N GLY A 611 25.59 52.10 56.73
CA GLY A 611 24.19 52.25 56.33
C GLY A 611 23.94 52.78 54.92
N ASP A 612 24.96 53.32 54.24
CA ASP A 612 24.83 53.81 52.86
C ASP A 612 24.55 52.64 51.90
N PRO A 613 23.61 52.80 50.94
CA PRO A 613 23.31 51.77 49.95
C PRO A 613 24.39 51.67 48.87
N VAL A 614 24.85 50.45 48.60
CA VAL A 614 25.72 50.10 47.48
C VAL A 614 24.95 49.22 46.51
N THR A 615 24.97 49.57 45.22
CA THR A 615 24.39 48.72 44.18
C THR A 615 25.46 47.77 43.68
N ALA A 616 25.26 46.47 43.94
CA ALA A 616 26.02 45.40 43.32
C ALA A 616 25.35 45.03 42.00
N THR A 617 26.11 45.01 40.90
CA THR A 617 25.65 44.61 39.56
C THR A 617 26.44 43.39 39.12
N ALA A 618 25.75 42.25 38.98
CA ALA A 618 26.30 41.01 38.46
C ALA A 618 25.94 40.88 36.97
N THR A 619 26.93 40.53 36.14
CA THR A 619 26.73 40.19 34.72
C THR A 619 26.60 38.68 34.62
N VAL A 620 25.52 38.21 34.00
CA VAL A 620 25.23 36.79 33.78
C VAL A 620 25.24 36.53 32.28
N THR A 621 25.96 35.51 31.84
CA THR A 621 26.09 35.15 30.43
C THR A 621 25.76 33.68 30.22
N ASN A 622 25.01 33.37 29.16
CA ASN A 622 24.82 32.01 28.68
C ASN A 622 25.68 31.77 27.43
N ASP A 623 26.87 31.23 27.61
CA ASP A 623 27.79 30.91 26.50
C ASP A 623 27.44 29.59 25.78
N ALA A 624 26.38 28.88 26.22
CA ALA A 624 25.95 27.64 25.61
C ALA A 624 24.99 27.87 24.43
N ASP A 625 24.94 26.89 23.53
CA ASP A 625 24.08 26.89 22.34
C ASP A 625 22.61 26.50 22.63
N VAL A 626 22.28 26.27 23.91
CA VAL A 626 20.93 25.98 24.40
C VAL A 626 20.52 26.97 25.49
N PRO A 627 19.21 27.28 25.62
CA PRO A 627 18.77 28.17 26.66
C PRO A 627 19.03 27.62 28.06
N GLY A 628 19.09 28.50 29.04
CA GLY A 628 19.35 28.12 30.43
C GLY A 628 18.71 29.05 31.44
N GLU A 629 18.65 28.60 32.70
CA GLU A 629 18.28 29.46 33.83
C GLU A 629 19.28 29.38 34.98
N ARG A 630 19.43 30.49 35.70
CA ARG A 630 20.24 30.58 36.91
C ARG A 630 19.56 31.45 37.95
N VAL A 631 19.61 31.01 39.21
CA VAL A 631 19.35 31.88 40.36
C VAL A 631 20.67 32.53 40.76
N VAL A 632 20.72 33.86 40.68
CA VAL A 632 21.85 34.67 41.13
C VAL A 632 21.59 35.11 42.55
N GLU A 633 22.37 34.57 43.49
CA GLU A 633 22.34 34.97 44.88
C GLU A 633 23.47 35.95 45.17
N PHE A 634 23.12 37.12 45.72
CA PHE A 634 24.09 38.07 46.25
C PHE A 634 24.33 37.74 47.72
N VAL A 635 25.59 37.49 48.07
CA VAL A 635 26.00 37.11 49.42
C VAL A 635 26.89 38.18 50.02
N VAL A 636 26.59 38.56 51.26
CA VAL A 636 27.36 39.52 52.06
C VAL A 636 27.56 38.92 53.45
N ASP A 637 28.80 38.86 53.94
CA ASP A 637 29.15 38.23 55.23
C ASP A 637 28.63 36.78 55.35
N GLY A 638 28.64 36.01 54.24
CA GLY A 638 28.16 34.63 54.21
C GLY A 638 26.64 34.45 54.27
N ARG A 639 25.85 35.55 54.17
CA ARG A 639 24.38 35.49 54.11
C ARG A 639 23.86 35.97 52.77
N VAL A 640 22.87 35.27 52.22
CA VAL A 640 22.15 35.70 51.00
C VAL A 640 21.30 36.93 51.33
N VAL A 641 21.56 38.05 50.65
CA VAL A 641 20.85 39.33 50.85
C VAL A 641 19.83 39.62 49.76
N ALA A 642 20.01 39.03 48.58
CA ALA A 642 19.07 39.09 47.45
C ALA A 642 19.27 37.87 46.56
N SER A 643 18.20 37.44 45.90
CA SER A 643 18.23 36.36 44.91
C SER A 643 17.34 36.72 43.73
N GLU A 644 17.83 36.56 42.50
CA GLU A 644 17.04 36.79 41.29
C GLU A 644 17.23 35.65 40.29
N ARG A 645 16.13 35.15 39.71
CA ARG A 645 16.19 34.13 38.66
C ARG A 645 16.26 34.81 37.31
N VAL A 646 17.30 34.49 36.53
CA VAL A 646 17.44 34.90 35.14
C VAL A 646 17.31 33.70 34.22
N ARG A 647 16.66 33.92 33.08
CA ARG A 647 16.58 32.99 31.96
C ARG A 647 17.26 33.67 30.78
N LEU A 648 18.09 32.92 30.08
CA LEU A 648 18.89 33.47 28.99
C LEU A 648 18.79 32.53 27.80
N ALA A 649 18.51 33.10 26.63
CA ALA A 649 18.64 32.43 25.35
C ALA A 649 20.11 32.06 25.07
N PRO A 650 20.38 31.22 24.05
CA PRO A 650 21.76 30.95 23.62
C PRO A 650 22.52 32.24 23.29
N GLY A 651 23.73 32.39 23.85
CA GLY A 651 24.60 33.56 23.65
C GLY A 651 24.13 34.86 24.33
N GLU A 652 23.03 34.84 25.08
CA GLU A 652 22.49 36.04 25.72
C GLU A 652 23.28 36.41 26.99
N SER A 653 23.42 37.71 27.25
CA SER A 653 23.97 38.25 28.49
C SER A 653 23.04 39.31 29.09
N THR A 654 22.88 39.29 30.40
CA THR A 654 22.06 40.27 31.14
C THR A 654 22.74 40.72 32.42
N THR A 655 22.19 41.75 33.06
CA THR A 655 22.68 42.25 34.36
C THR A 655 21.61 42.19 35.43
N VAL A 656 21.98 41.65 36.59
CA VAL A 656 21.16 41.55 37.79
C VAL A 656 21.69 42.52 38.83
N ARG A 657 20.81 43.19 39.58
CA ARG A 657 21.21 44.21 40.56
C ARG A 657 20.66 43.93 41.95
N ALA A 658 21.49 44.12 42.97
CA ALA A 658 21.08 44.08 44.37
C ALA A 658 21.57 45.31 45.13
N THR A 659 20.76 45.79 46.07
CA THR A 659 21.18 46.85 47.00
C THR A 659 21.72 46.23 48.28
N VAL A 660 23.01 46.44 48.52
CA VAL A 660 23.73 46.03 49.73
C VAL A 660 23.74 47.19 50.72
N ARG A 661 23.44 46.93 51.99
CA ARG A 661 23.59 47.87 53.11
C ARG A 661 24.29 47.17 54.26
N ARG A 662 25.28 47.83 54.86
CA ARG A 662 26.01 47.31 56.01
C ARG A 662 26.27 48.41 57.03
N SER A 663 25.91 48.15 58.28
CA SER A 663 26.06 49.09 59.39
C SER A 663 27.37 48.89 60.18
N GLU A 664 28.04 47.77 59.99
CA GLU A 664 29.32 47.46 60.65
C GLU A 664 30.50 47.92 59.80
N THR A 665 31.45 48.61 60.43
CA THR A 665 32.71 49.03 59.81
C THR A 665 33.61 47.82 59.51
N GLY A 666 34.52 47.98 58.54
CA GLY A 666 35.44 46.93 58.09
C GLY A 666 35.29 46.62 56.60
N THR A 667 36.16 45.73 56.11
CA THR A 667 36.11 45.24 54.73
C THR A 667 35.26 43.97 54.68
N VAL A 668 34.28 43.93 53.78
CA VAL A 668 33.45 42.76 53.51
C VAL A 668 33.56 42.36 52.05
N THR A 669 33.48 41.06 51.80
CA THR A 669 33.36 40.52 50.44
C THR A 669 31.89 40.41 50.08
N VAL A 670 31.52 41.05 48.97
CA VAL A 670 30.24 40.84 48.28
C VAL A 670 30.50 39.82 47.18
N SER A 671 29.71 38.75 47.11
CA SER A 671 29.80 37.77 46.02
C SER A 671 28.47 37.56 45.31
N ALA A 672 28.56 37.18 44.03
CA ALA A 672 27.46 36.70 43.22
C ALA A 672 27.97 35.50 42.43
N GLY A 673 27.59 34.28 42.85
CA GLY A 673 28.27 33.07 42.40
C GLY A 673 29.76 33.08 42.79
N GLU A 674 30.64 32.85 41.81
CA GLU A 674 32.10 32.86 42.01
C GLU A 674 32.73 34.25 41.90
N ALA A 675 32.01 35.23 41.35
CA ALA A 675 32.51 36.59 41.21
C ALA A 675 32.44 37.33 42.56
N THR A 676 33.54 37.99 42.93
CA THR A 676 33.66 38.70 44.22
C THR A 676 34.11 40.15 44.05
N ALA A 677 33.63 41.04 44.91
CA ALA A 677 34.09 42.42 45.03
C ALA A 677 34.27 42.81 46.50
N GLN A 678 35.27 43.63 46.81
CA GLN A 678 35.52 44.11 48.17
C GLN A 678 34.80 45.43 48.42
N LEU A 679 34.03 45.50 49.50
CA LEU A 679 33.39 46.72 49.99
C LEU A 679 34.02 47.13 51.32
N ARG A 680 34.60 48.33 51.37
CA ARG A 680 35.12 48.91 52.61
C ARG A 680 34.07 49.82 53.24
N VAL A 681 33.61 49.47 54.44
CA VAL A 681 32.74 50.33 55.24
C VAL A 681 33.60 51.06 56.26
N THR A 682 33.73 52.38 56.13
CA THR A 682 34.53 53.19 57.04
C THR A 682 33.73 54.40 57.48
N GLU A 683 33.82 54.72 58.76
CA GLU A 683 33.49 56.05 59.22
C GLU A 683 34.56 57.00 58.69
N LEU A 684 34.16 58.21 58.28
CA LEU A 684 35.14 59.25 58.03
C LEU A 684 35.72 59.66 59.38
N THR A 685 37.03 59.58 59.53
CA THR A 685 37.72 60.47 60.45
C THR A 685 37.49 61.89 59.91
N PRO A 686 36.89 62.82 60.68
CA PRO A 686 36.83 64.20 60.23
C PRO A 686 38.27 64.70 60.07
N THR A 687 38.67 65.03 58.85
CA THR A 687 39.83 65.91 58.65
C THR A 687 39.52 67.20 59.43
N PRO A 688 40.39 67.68 60.33
CA PRO A 688 40.18 68.96 60.98
C PRO A 688 40.07 70.02 59.88
N THR A 689 38.91 70.66 59.82
CA THR A 689 38.75 71.91 59.08
C THR A 689 39.67 72.92 59.74
N GLU A 690 40.84 73.19 59.15
CA GLU A 690 41.53 74.43 59.42
C GLU A 690 40.61 75.57 58.98
N SER A 691 40.12 76.29 59.98
CA SER A 691 39.43 77.54 59.80
C SER A 691 40.46 78.57 59.37
N THR A 692 40.38 79.06 58.14
CA THR A 692 40.85 80.41 57.82
C THR A 692 39.72 81.22 57.22
N SER A 693 39.45 82.29 57.94
CA SER A 693 38.42 83.31 57.80
C SER A 693 38.66 84.23 56.59
N GLY A 694 37.58 84.90 56.16
CA GLY A 694 37.64 86.20 55.44
C GLY A 694 37.41 86.08 53.93
N VAL A 695 36.19 86.26 53.43
CA VAL A 695 35.57 87.58 53.08
C VAL A 695 36.32 88.27 51.92
N ASP A 696 35.87 88.03 50.68
CA ASP A 696 35.05 88.94 49.86
C ASP A 696 35.26 88.71 48.35
N SER A 697 34.15 88.67 47.62
CA SER A 697 34.06 88.79 46.15
C SER A 697 34.52 90.20 45.70
N PRO A 698 34.78 90.53 44.41
CA PRO A 698 34.33 89.86 43.18
C PRO A 698 35.35 89.84 42.00
N GLY A 699 35.00 89.13 40.91
CA GLY A 699 35.27 89.66 39.56
C GLY A 699 35.99 88.79 38.54
N PHE A 700 35.19 88.26 37.61
CA PHE A 700 35.31 88.38 36.15
C PHE A 700 36.32 87.55 35.31
N THR A 701 35.73 87.08 34.19
CA THR A 701 36.27 86.69 32.87
C THR A 701 37.07 85.39 32.78
N ALA A 702 36.57 84.34 32.09
CA ALA A 702 36.50 84.13 30.63
C ALA A 702 37.55 83.06 30.24
N VAL A 703 37.40 82.12 29.31
CA VAL A 703 36.40 81.77 28.30
C VAL A 703 36.77 80.37 27.78
N GLY A 704 35.77 79.60 27.34
CA GLY A 704 35.90 78.61 26.26
C GLY A 704 36.08 77.16 26.71
N GLY A 705 35.28 76.19 26.28
CA GLY A 705 34.25 76.17 25.25
C GLY A 705 33.98 74.71 24.84
N GLY A 706 32.78 74.45 24.32
CA GLY A 706 32.42 73.22 23.59
C GLY A 706 31.47 72.30 24.39
N LEU A 707 30.14 72.43 24.25
CA LEU A 707 29.27 71.83 23.21
C LEU A 707 29.17 70.29 23.35
N ALA A 708 28.00 69.63 23.31
CA ALA A 708 26.60 70.00 23.13
C ALA A 708 25.75 68.74 23.47
N VAL A 709 24.58 68.84 24.14
CA VAL A 709 23.21 68.90 23.54
C VAL A 709 22.73 67.56 22.97
N LEU A 710 21.51 67.04 23.16
CA LEU A 710 20.36 67.26 24.05
C LEU A 710 19.29 66.22 23.61
N ALA A 711 18.21 66.19 24.40
CA ALA A 711 16.82 65.87 24.00
C ALA A 711 16.40 64.39 23.96
N ALA A 712 15.16 64.03 24.29
CA ALA A 712 14.12 64.59 25.15
C ALA A 712 12.99 63.54 25.14
N MET A 713 12.23 63.50 26.23
CA MET A 713 11.11 62.61 26.53
C MET A 713 9.88 62.77 25.63
N ALA A 714 9.01 61.74 25.65
CA ALA A 714 7.52 61.73 25.70
C ALA A 714 6.92 60.63 24.78
N LEU A 715 5.84 59.90 25.06
CA LEU A 715 4.80 59.93 26.09
C LEU A 715 3.92 58.64 26.02
N ALA A 716 3.30 58.30 27.16
CA ALA A 716 1.89 57.87 27.38
C ALA A 716 1.33 56.58 26.72
N ALA A 717 0.93 55.56 27.51
CA ALA A 717 -0.38 55.34 28.19
C ALA A 717 -1.22 54.28 27.42
N ARG A 718 -2.06 53.39 27.97
CA ARG A 718 -3.06 53.51 29.05
C ARG A 718 -3.69 52.11 29.32
N ARG A 719 -4.30 51.90 30.49
CA ARG A 719 -5.14 50.73 30.86
C ARG A 719 -6.64 50.92 30.52
N ARG A 720 -7.33 49.80 30.17
CA ARG A 720 -8.77 49.37 30.31
C ARG A 720 -9.88 50.28 29.69
N SER A 721 -10.95 49.79 29.01
CA SER A 721 -12.00 48.83 29.44
C SER A 721 -13.01 48.48 28.28
N VAL A 722 -13.54 47.23 28.21
CA VAL A 722 -14.93 46.72 27.91
C VAL A 722 -15.59 47.08 26.54
N THR A 723 -16.20 46.18 25.71
CA THR A 723 -17.52 45.49 25.84
C THR A 723 -17.78 44.51 24.66
N GLN A 724 -18.78 43.62 24.85
CA GLN A 724 -19.43 42.65 23.95
C GLN A 724 -19.67 43.04 22.48
N GLY A 725 -19.72 41.99 21.64
CA GLY A 725 -20.25 41.93 20.28
C GLY A 725 -20.04 40.52 19.73
#